data_AF-A0A1I7XIX3-F1
#
_entry.id   AF-A0A1I7XIX3-F1
#
_cell.length_a   1.000
_cell.length_b   1.000
_cell.length_c   1.000
_cell.angle_alpha   90.00
_cell.angle_beta   90.00
_cell.angle_gamma   90.00
#
_symmetry.space_group_name_H-M   'P 1'
#
loop_
_entity.id
_entity.type
_entity.pdbx_description
1 polymer ?
#
loop_
_entity_poly.entity_id
_entity_poly.type
_entity_poly.pdbx_seq_one_letter_code
_entity_poly.pdbx_strand_id
1 'polypeptide(L)'
;MFYLRSEHVLRNRLPGILKEKSRINMKKHLENSYEFLKMGACVAEACDIFRDYSLELFNVGMLRESISNAQLALWCSLKTAVQFRLVASRSMVLVFSYGLILIFLGFNNSSILWYLFVVACRYPNIIVSFHSIGKVCGCCTLPVCSLHNLSKHCDCNLCEMCRTNYNASFEYYLSYFLFEGMSDISLECLKDYFFSLRVRVAVEQCSVLEKKRPPALMCELFGMAVVRWLRHLEIVRWDKTDVKRVALRNNMMEVAAKICSYSSMRTICYSLAISHLLRREKAIHRFEYPWMQDEEFQRDRKLAFLTDVVQCLSPYPVNINKCGGGSTISPVVSSSVIAFSKSSADAMIIEARKEYSAYSHLFYRDWRFPVCTYMGEGCSSSWEAAMMWAESTVLATRQAGRYLSGKIKGFAYQESSLFKKMVENLPEDFTVIQLALSEDGSLYLVKLHRDREPIIAPLAPAYKVKAMCKKMDKILSANDETGYLGRNSKDAKAYWVARRNVDQQLKVCTHVYLVLVFCLYIILFIWFTQDLLPEIETSLLGPSAALLIASATVKKSSKGMAAAERIVRASRTRDGSCLSISSAKICISEFKFYCQQELVALSVQLKENEWMALAERLCDLSGLSLTQKEAVSAEYSRSMKIACMEDELDQVDRRYTFLLICPDLALIPWEVLPNFCDRRYVGRIASLHAFFRLLNKYQKVLYMKVSNSILILNYCLLF
;
A
#
# COMPACT_ATOMS: atom_id res chain seq x y z
N MET A 1 -14.50 6.76 -21.92
CA MET A 1 -15.38 7.11 -23.08
C MET A 1 -16.65 6.28 -23.09
N PHE A 2 -16.58 4.93 -23.06
CA PHE A 2 -17.77 4.06 -23.02
C PHE A 2 -18.72 4.36 -21.86
N TYR A 3 -18.18 4.58 -20.66
CA TYR A 3 -18.94 5.04 -19.49
C TYR A 3 -19.84 6.25 -19.78
N LEU A 4 -19.26 7.36 -20.25
CA LEU A 4 -20.00 8.61 -20.52
C LEU A 4 -21.03 8.43 -21.64
N ARG A 5 -20.72 7.61 -22.65
CA ARG A 5 -21.67 7.31 -23.73
C ARG A 5 -22.86 6.51 -23.21
N SER A 6 -22.62 5.48 -22.40
CA SER A 6 -23.67 4.67 -21.79
C SER A 6 -24.55 5.50 -20.87
N GLU A 7 -23.95 6.34 -20.03
CA GLU A 7 -24.67 7.30 -19.18
C GLU A 7 -25.53 8.26 -20.02
N HIS A 8 -25.01 8.79 -21.12
CA HIS A 8 -25.74 9.66 -22.02
C HIS A 8 -26.94 8.95 -22.67
N VAL A 9 -26.77 7.70 -23.14
CA VAL A 9 -27.87 6.91 -23.71
C VAL A 9 -28.94 6.63 -22.65
N LEU A 10 -28.53 6.28 -21.42
CA LEU A 10 -29.44 6.07 -20.30
C LEU A 10 -30.20 7.36 -19.96
N ARG A 11 -29.51 8.51 -19.94
CA ARG A 11 -30.11 9.82 -19.68
C ARG A 11 -31.18 10.20 -20.72
N ASN A 12 -30.95 9.87 -21.99
CA ASN A 12 -31.88 10.17 -23.07
C ASN A 12 -33.11 9.26 -23.04
N ARG A 13 -32.94 7.97 -22.71
CA ARG A 13 -34.03 6.98 -22.73
C ARG A 13 -34.85 6.95 -21.44
N LEU A 14 -34.18 7.06 -20.29
CA LEU A 14 -34.73 6.97 -18.95
C LEU A 14 -34.11 8.00 -18.00
N PRO A 15 -34.38 9.31 -18.21
CA PRO A 15 -33.79 10.38 -17.40
C PRO A 15 -34.11 10.24 -15.90
N GLY A 16 -35.22 9.58 -15.54
CA GLY A 16 -35.64 9.33 -14.16
C GLY A 16 -34.70 8.43 -13.34
N ILE A 17 -33.80 7.66 -13.99
CA ILE A 17 -32.82 6.84 -13.28
C ILE A 17 -31.68 7.71 -12.72
N LEU A 18 -31.19 8.66 -13.52
CA LEU A 18 -30.03 9.49 -13.15
C LEU A 18 -30.42 10.79 -12.44
N LYS A 19 -31.62 11.34 -12.68
CA LYS A 19 -32.09 12.57 -12.03
C LYS A 19 -32.80 12.24 -10.72
N GLU A 20 -32.23 12.68 -9.60
CA GLU A 20 -32.71 12.38 -8.24
C GLU A 20 -34.22 12.59 -8.06
N LYS A 21 -34.74 13.72 -8.55
CA LYS A 21 -36.14 14.16 -8.39
C LYS A 21 -37.10 13.72 -9.52
N SER A 22 -36.60 13.10 -10.59
CA SER A 22 -37.46 12.74 -11.73
C SER A 22 -38.09 11.36 -11.53
N ARG A 23 -39.39 11.22 -11.81
CA ARG A 23 -40.06 9.91 -11.82
C ARG A 23 -39.67 9.12 -13.07
N ILE A 24 -39.56 7.80 -12.94
CA ILE A 24 -39.34 6.90 -14.08
C ILE A 24 -40.69 6.66 -14.75
N ASN A 25 -40.85 7.08 -16.01
CA ASN A 25 -42.04 6.81 -16.80
C ASN A 25 -41.80 5.60 -17.71
N MET A 26 -42.26 4.42 -17.27
CA MET A 26 -42.11 3.16 -18.03
C MET A 26 -43.23 2.96 -19.05
N LYS A 27 -44.36 3.68 -18.94
CA LYS A 27 -45.59 3.42 -19.72
C LYS A 27 -45.32 3.42 -21.23
N LYS A 28 -44.61 4.44 -21.72
CA LYS A 28 -44.25 4.59 -23.13
C LYS A 28 -43.41 3.43 -23.67
N HIS A 29 -42.60 2.80 -22.82
CA HIS A 29 -41.72 1.70 -23.22
C HIS A 29 -42.41 0.33 -23.14
N LEU A 30 -43.42 0.18 -22.28
CA LEU A 30 -44.15 -1.08 -22.09
C LEU A 30 -45.15 -1.37 -23.23
N GLU A 31 -45.63 -0.33 -23.92
CA GLU A 31 -46.61 -0.45 -25.00
C GLU A 31 -46.01 -1.02 -26.30
N ASN A 32 -44.68 -0.97 -26.48
CA ASN A 32 -43.99 -1.46 -27.67
C ASN A 32 -42.84 -2.40 -27.28
N SER A 33 -42.92 -3.67 -27.70
CA SER A 33 -41.93 -4.71 -27.36
C SER A 33 -40.49 -4.36 -27.77
N TYR A 34 -40.33 -3.66 -28.89
CA TYR A 34 -39.02 -3.21 -29.36
C TYR A 34 -38.45 -2.07 -28.51
N GLU A 35 -39.29 -1.11 -28.09
CA GLU A 35 -38.86 -0.05 -27.17
C GLU A 35 -38.59 -0.59 -25.77
N PHE A 36 -39.38 -1.56 -25.30
CA PHE A 36 -39.11 -2.30 -24.07
C PHE A 36 -37.74 -2.99 -24.12
N LEU A 37 -37.44 -3.72 -25.20
CA LEU A 37 -36.16 -4.40 -25.37
C LEU A 37 -34.98 -3.42 -25.40
N LYS A 38 -35.09 -2.33 -26.16
CA LYS A 38 -34.07 -1.27 -26.21
C LYS A 38 -33.83 -0.64 -24.84
N MET A 39 -34.90 -0.36 -24.12
CA MET A 39 -34.84 0.20 -22.77
C MET A 39 -34.16 -0.79 -21.82
N GLY A 40 -34.58 -2.05 -21.82
CA GLY A 40 -33.99 -3.11 -20.99
C GLY A 40 -32.50 -3.32 -21.28
N ALA A 41 -32.12 -3.40 -22.56
CA ALA A 41 -30.74 -3.52 -22.99
C ALA A 41 -29.90 -2.30 -22.56
N CYS A 42 -30.42 -1.09 -22.72
CA CYS A 42 -29.74 0.14 -22.30
C CYS A 42 -29.49 0.18 -20.79
N VAL A 43 -30.49 -0.19 -19.96
CA VAL A 43 -30.33 -0.25 -18.50
C VAL A 43 -29.32 -1.32 -18.12
N ALA A 44 -29.42 -2.51 -18.71
CA ALA A 44 -28.49 -3.61 -18.44
C ALA A 44 -27.04 -3.22 -18.79
N GLU A 45 -26.81 -2.68 -19.99
CA GLU A 45 -25.51 -2.21 -20.46
C GLU A 45 -24.96 -1.11 -19.55
N ALA A 46 -25.78 -0.13 -19.16
CA ALA A 46 -25.34 0.94 -18.25
C ALA A 46 -24.93 0.40 -16.88
N CYS A 47 -25.71 -0.51 -16.29
CA CYS A 47 -25.34 -1.14 -15.03
C CYS A 47 -24.04 -1.95 -15.14
N ASP A 48 -23.86 -2.70 -16.23
CA ASP A 48 -22.63 -3.46 -16.47
C ASP A 48 -21.42 -2.55 -16.66
N ILE A 49 -21.55 -1.48 -17.44
CA ILE A 49 -20.47 -0.50 -17.65
C ILE A 49 -20.14 0.26 -16.36
N PHE A 50 -21.13 0.63 -15.55
CA PHE A 50 -20.88 1.26 -14.25
C PHE A 50 -20.12 0.33 -13.31
N ARG A 51 -20.46 -0.96 -13.30
CA ARG A 51 -19.74 -1.97 -12.53
C ARG A 51 -18.30 -2.11 -13.02
N ASP A 52 -18.13 -2.43 -14.29
CA ASP A 52 -16.84 -2.70 -14.90
C ASP A 52 -15.90 -1.49 -14.77
N TYR A 53 -16.43 -0.27 -14.94
CA TYR A 53 -15.67 0.96 -14.73
C TYR A 53 -15.29 1.17 -13.24
N SER A 54 -16.19 0.88 -12.30
CA SER A 54 -15.90 0.99 -10.87
C SER A 54 -14.80 0.02 -10.43
N LEU A 55 -14.84 -1.23 -10.94
CA LEU A 55 -13.82 -2.25 -10.70
C LEU A 55 -12.49 -1.85 -11.32
N GLU A 56 -12.48 -1.33 -12.55
CA GLU A 56 -11.26 -0.84 -13.19
C GLU A 56 -10.63 0.29 -12.38
N LEU A 57 -11.43 1.30 -11.98
CA LEU A 57 -10.97 2.40 -11.13
C LEU A 57 -10.39 1.91 -9.79
N PHE A 58 -11.02 0.90 -9.19
CA PHE A 58 -10.52 0.28 -7.97
C PHE A 58 -9.17 -0.43 -8.19
N ASN A 59 -9.07 -1.22 -9.27
CA ASN A 59 -7.87 -1.97 -9.61
C ASN A 59 -6.67 -1.04 -9.91
N VAL A 60 -6.90 0.16 -10.45
CA VAL A 60 -5.85 1.18 -10.67
C VAL A 60 -5.64 2.15 -9.49
N GLY A 61 -6.34 1.93 -8.37
CA GLY A 61 -6.19 2.71 -7.14
C GLY A 61 -6.90 4.07 -7.12
N MET A 62 -7.74 4.39 -8.10
CA MET A 62 -8.60 5.58 -8.11
C MET A 62 -9.81 5.38 -7.19
N LEU A 63 -9.54 5.26 -5.89
CA LEU A 63 -10.50 4.86 -4.86
C LEU A 63 -11.70 5.81 -4.78
N ARG A 64 -11.46 7.13 -4.79
CA ARG A 64 -12.52 8.14 -4.70
C ARG A 64 -13.52 8.01 -5.84
N GLU A 65 -13.01 7.96 -7.07
CA GLU A 65 -13.82 7.84 -8.27
C GLU A 65 -14.51 6.48 -8.32
N SER A 66 -13.83 5.41 -7.91
CA SER A 66 -14.41 4.06 -7.84
C SER A 66 -15.62 4.01 -6.91
N ILE A 67 -15.48 4.51 -5.67
CA ILE A 67 -16.57 4.56 -4.68
C ILE A 67 -17.73 5.42 -5.19
N SER A 68 -17.44 6.59 -5.74
CA SER A 68 -18.47 7.50 -6.27
C SER A 68 -19.28 6.83 -7.39
N ASN A 69 -18.61 6.10 -8.29
CA ASN A 69 -19.26 5.34 -9.36
C ASN A 69 -20.02 4.12 -8.83
N ALA A 70 -19.51 3.44 -7.81
CA ALA A 70 -20.19 2.33 -7.15
C ALA A 70 -21.51 2.77 -6.50
N GLN A 71 -21.49 3.92 -5.84
CA GLN A 71 -22.67 4.54 -5.22
C GLN A 71 -23.70 4.93 -6.29
N LEU A 72 -23.25 5.52 -7.41
CA LEU A 72 -24.13 5.82 -8.53
C LEU A 72 -24.72 4.54 -9.15
N ALA A 73 -23.94 3.48 -9.30
CA ALA A 73 -24.40 2.19 -9.77
C ALA A 73 -25.47 1.60 -8.83
N LEU A 74 -25.23 1.66 -7.52
CA LEU A 74 -26.18 1.24 -6.50
C LEU A 74 -27.47 2.06 -6.56
N TRP A 75 -27.38 3.38 -6.72
CA TRP A 75 -28.53 4.25 -6.89
C TRP A 75 -29.36 3.89 -8.12
N CYS A 76 -28.70 3.63 -9.26
CA CYS A 76 -29.38 3.19 -10.48
C CYS A 76 -30.06 1.83 -10.28
N SER A 77 -29.42 0.90 -9.58
CA SER A 77 -29.98 -0.41 -9.23
C SER A 77 -31.19 -0.28 -8.30
N LEU A 78 -31.17 0.65 -7.34
CA LEU A 78 -32.30 0.95 -6.46
C LEU A 78 -33.47 1.56 -7.22
N LYS A 79 -33.20 2.53 -8.10
CA LYS A 79 -34.22 3.19 -8.93
C LYS A 79 -34.88 2.25 -9.92
N THR A 80 -34.13 1.30 -10.47
CA THR A 80 -34.66 0.29 -11.40
C THR A 80 -35.35 -0.88 -10.68
N ALA A 81 -35.15 -1.01 -9.36
CA ALA A 81 -35.66 -2.10 -8.53
C ALA A 81 -35.31 -3.52 -9.05
N VAL A 82 -34.22 -3.64 -9.82
CA VAL A 82 -33.77 -4.94 -10.33
C VAL A 82 -32.94 -5.63 -9.25
N GLN A 83 -33.54 -6.61 -8.56
CA GLN A 83 -32.95 -7.28 -7.40
C GLN A 83 -31.53 -7.83 -7.66
N PHE A 84 -31.29 -8.46 -8.82
CA PHE A 84 -29.96 -8.95 -9.18
C PHE A 84 -28.91 -7.83 -9.24
N ARG A 85 -29.25 -6.70 -9.86
CA ARG A 85 -28.34 -5.54 -9.99
C ARG A 85 -28.08 -4.91 -8.63
N LEU A 86 -29.09 -4.90 -7.76
CA LEU A 86 -28.93 -4.44 -6.38
C LEU A 86 -27.93 -5.31 -5.60
N VAL A 87 -28.01 -6.64 -5.74
CA VAL A 87 -27.04 -7.56 -5.12
C VAL A 87 -25.63 -7.28 -5.66
N ALA A 88 -25.44 -7.27 -6.99
CA ALA A 88 -24.13 -7.03 -7.61
C ALA A 88 -23.51 -5.66 -7.21
N SER A 89 -24.31 -4.59 -7.21
CA SER A 89 -23.84 -3.26 -6.76
C SER A 89 -23.47 -3.24 -5.28
N ARG A 90 -24.17 -3.99 -4.43
CA ARG A 90 -23.86 -4.12 -3.00
C ARG A 90 -22.57 -4.89 -2.78
N SER A 91 -22.38 -6.02 -3.45
CA SER A 91 -21.16 -6.82 -3.37
C SER A 91 -19.95 -5.98 -3.75
N MET A 92 -20.05 -5.16 -4.80
CA MET A 92 -19.01 -4.19 -5.14
C MET A 92 -18.73 -3.17 -4.04
N VAL A 93 -19.76 -2.55 -3.47
CA VAL A 93 -19.59 -1.58 -2.38
C VAL A 93 -18.93 -2.26 -1.17
N LEU A 94 -19.25 -3.52 -0.87
CA LEU A 94 -18.56 -4.31 0.15
C LEU A 94 -17.11 -4.59 -0.22
N VAL A 95 -16.82 -5.05 -1.44
CA VAL A 95 -15.43 -5.24 -1.90
C VAL A 95 -14.62 -3.95 -1.72
N PHE A 96 -15.21 -2.80 -2.06
CA PHE A 96 -14.57 -1.50 -1.89
C PHE A 96 -14.43 -1.14 -0.42
N SER A 97 -15.44 -1.42 0.41
CA SER A 97 -15.37 -1.18 1.86
C SER A 97 -14.29 -2.04 2.51
N TYR A 98 -14.23 -3.35 2.24
CA TYR A 98 -13.15 -4.23 2.70
C TYR A 98 -11.80 -3.80 2.14
N GLY A 99 -11.73 -3.41 0.88
CA GLY A 99 -10.52 -2.84 0.29
C GLY A 99 -10.07 -1.57 0.99
N LEU A 100 -11.00 -0.70 1.40
CA LEU A 100 -10.72 0.51 2.15
C LEU A 100 -10.36 0.22 3.61
N ILE A 101 -10.98 -0.76 4.26
CA ILE A 101 -10.60 -1.20 5.61
C ILE A 101 -9.17 -1.74 5.62
N LEU A 102 -8.81 -2.56 4.62
CA LEU A 102 -7.46 -3.10 4.49
C LEU A 102 -6.41 -2.02 4.18
N ILE A 103 -6.81 -0.87 3.63
CA ILE A 103 -5.92 0.24 3.27
C ILE A 103 -5.92 1.37 4.32
N PHE A 104 -7.04 1.61 5.01
CA PHE A 104 -7.26 2.72 5.93
C PHE A 104 -7.91 2.21 7.22
N LEU A 105 -7.15 2.25 8.31
CA LEU A 105 -7.59 1.90 9.67
C LEU A 105 -8.73 2.80 10.22
N GLY A 106 -9.13 3.86 9.49
CA GLY A 106 -10.13 4.85 9.93
C GLY A 106 -11.57 4.62 9.49
N PHE A 107 -11.87 3.65 8.61
CA PHE A 107 -13.22 3.45 8.05
C PHE A 107 -14.09 2.42 8.80
N ASN A 108 -13.76 2.10 10.06
CA ASN A 108 -14.46 1.06 10.82
C ASN A 108 -15.99 1.29 10.89
N ASN A 109 -16.44 2.52 11.18
CA ASN A 109 -17.87 2.80 11.35
C ASN A 109 -18.68 2.75 10.05
N SER A 110 -18.12 3.26 8.94
CA SER A 110 -18.82 3.23 7.64
C SER A 110 -18.92 1.81 7.08
N SER A 111 -17.89 1.00 7.32
CA SER A 111 -17.84 -0.37 6.83
C SER A 111 -18.81 -1.28 7.58
N ILE A 112 -18.95 -1.09 8.89
CA ILE A 112 -19.98 -1.77 9.69
C ILE A 112 -21.38 -1.38 9.21
N LEU A 113 -21.64 -0.10 8.89
CA LEU A 113 -22.92 0.34 8.33
C LEU A 113 -23.22 -0.32 6.96
N TRP A 114 -22.24 -0.40 6.06
CA TRP A 114 -22.42 -1.09 4.78
C TRP A 114 -22.54 -2.61 4.93
N TYR A 115 -21.80 -3.19 5.87
CA TYR A 115 -21.88 -4.60 6.26
C TYR A 115 -23.30 -4.93 6.75
N LEU A 116 -23.83 -4.15 7.70
CA LEU A 116 -25.21 -4.28 8.20
C LEU A 116 -26.25 -4.04 7.09
N PHE A 117 -26.01 -3.13 6.16
CA PHE A 117 -26.90 -2.89 5.02
C PHE A 117 -26.99 -4.09 4.06
N VAL A 118 -25.92 -4.88 3.89
CA VAL A 118 -25.98 -6.12 3.09
C VAL A 118 -26.73 -7.23 3.80
N VAL A 119 -26.59 -7.34 5.13
CA VAL A 119 -27.31 -8.34 5.94
C VAL A 119 -28.83 -8.08 5.99
N ALA A 120 -29.26 -6.81 5.98
CA ALA A 120 -30.67 -6.43 6.15
C ALA A 120 -31.65 -6.92 5.04
N CYS A 121 -31.19 -7.68 4.04
CA CYS A 121 -31.95 -8.09 2.86
C CYS A 121 -33.07 -9.13 3.09
N ARG A 122 -33.39 -9.52 4.32
CA ARG A 122 -34.50 -10.46 4.56
C ARG A 122 -35.88 -9.81 4.44
N TYR A 123 -35.98 -8.48 4.40
CA TYR A 123 -37.25 -7.76 4.33
C TYR A 123 -37.31 -6.79 3.13
N PRO A 124 -38.13 -7.07 2.09
CA PRO A 124 -38.32 -6.16 0.96
C PRO A 124 -38.98 -4.82 1.34
N ASN A 125 -39.45 -4.66 2.58
CA ASN A 125 -40.18 -3.47 3.06
C ASN A 125 -39.34 -2.47 3.87
N ILE A 126 -38.04 -2.71 4.09
CA ILE A 126 -37.20 -1.76 4.84
C ILE A 126 -36.47 -0.84 3.86
N ILE A 127 -37.13 0.27 3.50
CA ILE A 127 -36.47 1.43 2.91
C ILE A 127 -35.73 2.14 4.05
N VAL A 128 -34.42 1.91 4.19
CA VAL A 128 -33.59 2.72 5.09
C VAL A 128 -33.45 4.11 4.47
N SER A 129 -34.23 5.06 4.96
CA SER A 129 -34.04 6.49 4.68
C SER A 129 -32.72 6.95 5.30
N PHE A 130 -31.76 7.34 4.46
CA PHE A 130 -30.44 7.85 4.89
C PHE A 130 -30.50 9.22 5.59
N HIS A 131 -31.67 9.89 5.62
CA HIS A 131 -31.76 11.27 6.08
C HIS A 131 -31.84 11.46 7.60
N SER A 132 -31.96 10.37 8.39
CA SER A 132 -32.28 10.46 9.82
C SER A 132 -31.42 9.60 10.76
N ILE A 133 -30.23 9.15 10.33
CA ILE A 133 -29.32 8.33 11.19
C ILE A 133 -28.66 9.15 12.32
N GLY A 134 -28.93 10.46 12.43
CA GLY A 134 -28.50 11.31 13.55
C GLY A 134 -29.23 11.09 14.88
N LYS A 135 -30.29 10.25 14.93
CA LYS A 135 -31.00 9.89 16.17
C LYS A 135 -31.37 8.40 16.14
N VAL A 136 -30.43 7.53 16.47
CA VAL A 136 -30.73 6.11 16.67
C VAL A 136 -31.34 5.94 18.06
N CYS A 137 -32.64 5.61 18.08
CA CYS A 137 -33.36 5.14 19.26
C CYS A 137 -32.83 3.75 19.66
N GLY A 138 -32.40 3.59 20.90
CA GLY A 138 -31.74 2.38 21.43
C GLY A 138 -32.63 1.15 21.65
N CYS A 139 -33.68 0.92 20.84
CA CYS A 139 -34.65 -0.17 21.10
C CYS A 139 -34.95 -1.09 19.91
N CYS A 140 -34.21 -1.05 18.80
CA CYS A 140 -34.40 -1.99 17.69
C CYS A 140 -33.16 -2.86 17.47
N THR A 141 -33.03 -3.93 18.25
CA THR A 141 -32.15 -5.06 17.95
C THR A 141 -32.73 -5.85 16.78
N LEU A 142 -32.39 -5.48 15.54
CA LEU A 142 -32.67 -6.31 14.36
C LEU A 142 -31.75 -7.55 14.41
N PRO A 143 -32.29 -8.79 14.40
CA PRO A 143 -31.45 -9.98 14.32
C PRO A 143 -30.76 -10.00 12.94
N VAL A 144 -29.42 -9.95 12.97
CA VAL A 144 -28.54 -10.19 11.81
C VAL A 144 -28.88 -11.58 11.27
N CYS A 145 -29.70 -11.65 10.22
CA CYS A 145 -30.08 -12.92 9.62
C CYS A 145 -28.92 -13.43 8.78
N SER A 146 -28.47 -14.65 9.07
CA SER A 146 -27.51 -15.37 8.24
C SER A 146 -28.04 -15.54 6.81
N LEU A 147 -27.15 -15.34 5.82
CA LEU A 147 -27.39 -15.80 4.45
C LEU A 147 -27.68 -17.30 4.51
N HIS A 148 -28.89 -17.75 4.15
CA HIS A 148 -29.23 -19.17 4.22
C HIS A 148 -28.69 -19.91 2.99
N ASN A 149 -28.40 -21.20 3.13
CA ASN A 149 -27.98 -22.01 2.00
C ASN A 149 -29.06 -21.99 0.90
N LEU A 150 -28.63 -21.80 -0.36
CA LEU A 150 -29.55 -21.89 -1.49
C LEU A 150 -30.08 -23.33 -1.56
N SER A 151 -31.39 -23.48 -1.47
CA SER A 151 -32.06 -24.78 -1.55
C SER A 151 -32.96 -24.83 -2.78
N LYS A 152 -32.96 -25.98 -3.46
CA LYS A 152 -33.92 -26.28 -4.53
C LYS A 152 -35.36 -26.37 -4.00
N HIS A 153 -35.53 -26.60 -2.70
CA HIS A 153 -36.82 -26.69 -2.02
C HIS A 153 -37.22 -25.38 -1.32
N CYS A 154 -36.43 -24.32 -1.46
CA CYS A 154 -36.78 -23.02 -0.93
C CYS A 154 -37.45 -22.19 -2.03
N ASP A 155 -38.64 -21.69 -1.72
CA ASP A 155 -39.46 -20.88 -2.63
C ASP A 155 -39.30 -19.38 -2.38
N CYS A 156 -38.24 -18.96 -1.68
CA CYS A 156 -37.99 -17.54 -1.49
C CYS A 156 -37.51 -16.90 -2.82
N ASN A 157 -37.86 -15.63 -3.02
CA ASN A 157 -37.52 -14.88 -4.25
C ASN A 157 -36.02 -14.93 -4.57
N LEU A 158 -35.16 -14.96 -3.54
CA LEU A 158 -33.72 -15.03 -3.73
C LEU A 158 -33.26 -16.39 -4.27
N CYS A 159 -33.76 -17.50 -3.71
CA CYS A 159 -33.45 -18.84 -4.20
C CYS A 159 -33.97 -19.04 -5.63
N GLU A 160 -35.16 -18.56 -5.94
CA GLU A 160 -35.72 -18.63 -7.29
C GLU A 160 -34.90 -17.79 -8.29
N MET A 161 -34.49 -16.57 -7.90
CA MET A 161 -33.61 -15.73 -8.73
C MET A 161 -32.25 -16.40 -8.97
N CYS A 162 -31.60 -16.98 -7.95
CA CYS A 162 -30.31 -17.66 -8.13
C CYS A 162 -30.44 -18.99 -8.92
N ARG A 163 -31.61 -19.63 -8.85
CA ARG A 163 -31.92 -20.84 -9.64
C ARG A 163 -32.01 -20.51 -11.13
N THR A 164 -32.65 -19.41 -11.48
CA THR A 164 -32.87 -18.98 -12.87
C THR A 164 -31.70 -18.18 -13.44
N ASN A 165 -31.05 -17.33 -12.65
CA ASN A 165 -29.97 -16.44 -13.10
C ASN A 165 -28.62 -16.86 -12.49
N TYR A 166 -27.71 -17.34 -13.34
CA TYR A 166 -26.40 -17.83 -12.90
C TYR A 166 -25.48 -16.70 -12.38
N ASN A 167 -25.59 -15.49 -12.92
CA ASN A 167 -24.82 -14.35 -12.42
C ASN A 167 -25.32 -13.95 -11.03
N ALA A 168 -26.63 -13.97 -10.81
CA ALA A 168 -27.21 -13.71 -9.49
C ALA A 168 -26.75 -14.74 -8.46
N SER A 169 -26.73 -16.02 -8.85
CA SER A 169 -26.20 -17.09 -8.02
C SER A 169 -24.73 -16.87 -7.67
N PHE A 170 -23.89 -16.52 -8.65
CA PHE A 170 -22.47 -16.31 -8.39
C PHE A 170 -22.20 -15.08 -7.50
N GLU A 171 -22.87 -13.97 -7.74
CA GLU A 171 -22.79 -12.75 -6.91
C GLU A 171 -23.29 -13.01 -5.48
N TYR A 172 -24.29 -13.88 -5.30
CA TYR A 172 -24.74 -14.31 -3.98
C TYR A 172 -23.63 -15.02 -3.22
N TYR A 173 -22.96 -16.00 -3.84
CA TYR A 173 -21.85 -16.71 -3.20
C TYR A 173 -20.61 -15.84 -3.01
N LEU A 174 -20.34 -14.90 -3.91
CA LEU A 174 -19.31 -13.90 -3.70
C LEU A 174 -19.62 -13.04 -2.46
N SER A 175 -20.87 -12.61 -2.31
CA SER A 175 -21.32 -11.86 -1.13
C SER A 175 -21.18 -12.68 0.14
N TYR A 176 -21.51 -13.98 0.08
CA TYR A 176 -21.30 -14.91 1.18
C TYR A 176 -19.82 -15.05 1.54
N PHE A 177 -18.93 -15.22 0.56
CA PHE A 177 -17.47 -15.24 0.75
C PHE A 177 -16.96 -13.96 1.44
N LEU A 178 -17.43 -12.79 1.00
CA LEU A 178 -17.06 -11.52 1.64
C LEU A 178 -17.62 -11.41 3.06
N PHE A 179 -18.85 -11.87 3.27
CA PHE A 179 -19.53 -11.85 4.57
C PHE A 179 -18.83 -12.72 5.62
N GLU A 180 -18.37 -13.91 5.22
CA GLU A 180 -17.60 -14.85 6.04
C GLU A 180 -16.14 -14.43 6.24
N GLY A 181 -15.81 -13.16 5.99
CA GLY A 181 -14.47 -12.62 6.18
C GLY A 181 -13.42 -13.24 5.26
N MET A 182 -13.83 -13.72 4.08
CA MET A 182 -12.96 -14.42 3.12
C MET A 182 -12.33 -15.68 3.71
N SER A 183 -13.09 -16.51 4.42
CA SER A 183 -12.58 -17.76 5.01
C SER A 183 -12.19 -18.80 3.96
N ASP A 184 -11.26 -19.70 4.33
CA ASP A 184 -10.81 -20.84 3.49
C ASP A 184 -12.01 -21.67 2.98
N ILE A 185 -12.96 -21.99 3.86
CA ILE A 185 -14.17 -22.77 3.55
C ILE A 185 -15.06 -22.01 2.54
N SER A 186 -15.27 -20.71 2.75
CA SER A 186 -16.14 -19.93 1.87
C SER A 186 -15.54 -19.77 0.46
N LEU A 187 -14.22 -19.74 0.33
CA LEU A 187 -13.53 -19.73 -0.97
C LEU A 187 -13.63 -21.08 -1.69
N GLU A 188 -13.46 -22.19 -0.98
CA GLU A 188 -13.68 -23.53 -1.55
C GLU A 188 -15.11 -23.69 -2.05
N CYS A 189 -16.08 -23.25 -1.25
CA CYS A 189 -17.48 -23.21 -1.67
C CYS A 189 -17.64 -22.39 -2.97
N LEU A 190 -17.08 -21.17 -3.02
CA LEU A 190 -17.17 -20.31 -4.20
C LEU A 190 -16.57 -20.97 -5.45
N LYS A 191 -15.45 -21.70 -5.32
CA LYS A 191 -14.84 -22.49 -6.39
C LYS A 191 -15.78 -23.60 -6.88
N ASP A 192 -16.33 -24.39 -5.97
CA ASP A 192 -17.21 -25.51 -6.33
C ASP A 192 -18.48 -25.00 -7.01
N TYR A 193 -19.04 -23.89 -6.52
CA TYR A 193 -20.16 -23.20 -7.16
C TYR A 193 -19.80 -22.63 -8.54
N PHE A 194 -18.60 -22.08 -8.73
CA PHE A 194 -18.14 -21.63 -10.05
C PHE A 194 -18.21 -22.77 -11.07
N PHE A 195 -17.68 -23.96 -10.73
CA PHE A 195 -17.68 -25.10 -11.65
C PHE A 195 -19.09 -25.66 -11.87
N SER A 196 -19.90 -25.76 -10.82
CA SER A 196 -21.30 -26.18 -10.91
C SER A 196 -22.12 -25.25 -11.84
N LEU A 197 -21.99 -23.94 -11.64
CA LEU A 197 -22.65 -22.94 -12.48
C LEU A 197 -22.12 -22.98 -13.92
N ARG A 198 -20.81 -23.16 -14.12
CA ARG A 198 -20.24 -23.30 -15.47
C ARG A 198 -20.86 -24.48 -16.23
N VAL A 199 -21.07 -25.63 -15.59
CA VAL A 199 -21.72 -26.79 -16.21
C VAL A 199 -23.17 -26.47 -16.58
N ARG A 200 -23.90 -25.81 -15.67
CA ARG A 200 -25.29 -25.37 -15.91
C ARG A 200 -25.38 -24.42 -17.11
N VAL A 201 -24.52 -23.40 -17.13
CA VAL A 201 -24.49 -22.34 -18.15
C VAL A 201 -23.99 -22.84 -19.50
N ALA A 202 -23.19 -23.90 -19.52
CA ALA A 202 -22.67 -24.46 -20.77
C ALA A 202 -23.79 -24.93 -21.72
N VAL A 203 -24.95 -25.35 -21.20
CA VAL A 203 -26.11 -25.77 -22.02
C VAL A 203 -26.69 -24.57 -22.77
N GLU A 204 -26.96 -23.47 -22.06
CA GLU A 204 -27.46 -22.21 -22.63
C GLU A 204 -26.43 -21.54 -23.53
N GLN A 205 -25.14 -21.63 -23.19
CA GLN A 205 -24.09 -21.07 -24.03
C GLN A 205 -23.89 -21.87 -25.29
N CYS A 206 -24.03 -23.19 -25.28
CA CYS A 206 -23.90 -24.00 -26.50
C CYS A 206 -25.00 -23.70 -27.52
N SER A 207 -26.19 -23.25 -27.08
CA SER A 207 -27.23 -22.84 -28.01
C SER A 207 -26.99 -21.47 -28.64
N VAL A 208 -26.11 -20.64 -28.05
CA VAL A 208 -25.81 -19.27 -28.51
C VAL A 208 -24.39 -19.13 -29.10
N LEU A 209 -23.43 -19.91 -28.61
CA LEU A 209 -22.00 -19.85 -28.90
C LEU A 209 -21.47 -21.25 -29.22
N GLU A 210 -20.63 -21.36 -30.25
CA GLU A 210 -20.00 -22.64 -30.65
C GLU A 210 -19.05 -23.22 -29.60
N LYS A 211 -18.57 -22.42 -28.65
CA LYS A 211 -17.57 -22.82 -27.65
C LYS A 211 -18.04 -22.53 -26.23
N LYS A 212 -17.95 -23.55 -25.37
CA LYS A 212 -18.22 -23.46 -23.93
C LYS A 212 -17.16 -22.58 -23.25
N ARG A 213 -17.54 -21.38 -22.81
CA ARG A 213 -16.65 -20.48 -22.06
C ARG A 213 -17.36 -19.94 -20.83
N PRO A 214 -16.77 -20.03 -19.63
CA PRO A 214 -17.39 -19.42 -18.46
C PRO A 214 -17.72 -17.94 -18.72
N PRO A 215 -18.84 -17.42 -18.21
CA PRO A 215 -19.18 -16.00 -18.31
C PRO A 215 -18.02 -15.12 -17.83
N ALA A 216 -17.66 -14.12 -18.63
CA ALA A 216 -16.49 -13.27 -18.35
C ALA A 216 -16.58 -12.57 -16.98
N LEU A 217 -17.79 -12.18 -16.57
CA LEU A 217 -18.06 -11.62 -15.25
C LEU A 217 -17.71 -12.60 -14.12
N MET A 218 -18.11 -13.87 -14.25
CA MET A 218 -17.79 -14.89 -13.23
C MET A 218 -16.27 -15.08 -13.13
N CYS A 219 -15.56 -15.10 -14.28
CA CYS A 219 -14.09 -15.18 -14.29
C CYS A 219 -13.44 -14.00 -13.56
N GLU A 220 -13.91 -12.79 -13.82
CA GLU A 220 -13.41 -11.56 -13.20
C GLU A 220 -13.62 -11.56 -11.68
N LEU A 221 -14.86 -11.84 -11.25
CA LEU A 221 -15.22 -11.86 -9.84
C LEU A 221 -14.52 -12.99 -9.08
N PHE A 222 -14.33 -14.17 -9.70
CA PHE A 222 -13.56 -15.25 -9.10
C PHE A 222 -12.08 -14.88 -8.97
N GLY A 223 -11.46 -14.32 -10.02
CA GLY A 223 -10.09 -13.83 -9.98
C GLY A 223 -9.88 -12.78 -8.89
N MET A 224 -10.83 -11.84 -8.77
CA MET A 224 -10.85 -10.85 -7.70
C MET A 224 -10.93 -11.49 -6.31
N ALA A 225 -11.86 -12.44 -6.09
CA ALA A 225 -12.03 -13.12 -4.81
C ALA A 225 -10.75 -13.84 -4.38
N VAL A 226 -10.14 -14.62 -5.28
CA VAL A 226 -8.89 -15.35 -5.01
C VAL A 226 -7.74 -14.39 -4.71
N VAL A 227 -7.55 -13.32 -5.51
CA VAL A 227 -6.51 -12.33 -5.24
C VAL A 227 -6.70 -11.68 -3.87
N ARG A 228 -7.94 -11.33 -3.49
CA ARG A 228 -8.22 -10.72 -2.18
C ARG A 228 -7.97 -11.70 -1.04
N TRP A 229 -8.38 -12.96 -1.17
CA TRP A 229 -8.07 -14.00 -0.20
C TRP A 229 -6.56 -14.23 -0.05
N LEU A 230 -5.82 -14.37 -1.16
CA LEU A 230 -4.37 -14.53 -1.12
C LEU A 230 -3.68 -13.34 -0.44
N ARG A 231 -4.12 -12.11 -0.75
CA ARG A 231 -3.61 -10.90 -0.08
C ARG A 231 -3.93 -10.90 1.40
N HIS A 232 -5.15 -11.30 1.77
CA HIS A 232 -5.55 -11.43 3.17
C HIS A 232 -4.67 -12.43 3.92
N LEU A 233 -4.41 -13.61 3.33
CA LEU A 233 -3.48 -14.60 3.89
C LEU A 233 -2.10 -14.00 4.17
N GLU A 234 -1.52 -13.25 3.22
CA GLU A 234 -0.22 -12.60 3.42
C GLU A 234 -0.24 -11.55 4.54
N ILE A 235 -1.34 -10.79 4.68
CA ILE A 235 -1.52 -9.80 5.76
C ILE A 235 -1.58 -10.47 7.13
N VAL A 236 -2.36 -11.55 7.26
CA VAL A 236 -2.52 -12.30 8.52
C VAL A 236 -1.33 -13.22 8.80
N ARG A 237 -0.30 -13.23 7.94
CA ARG A 237 0.92 -14.04 8.09
C ARG A 237 0.59 -15.51 8.36
N TRP A 238 -0.22 -16.10 7.50
CA TRP A 238 -0.69 -17.48 7.62
C TRP A 238 0.44 -18.50 7.83
N ASP A 239 0.13 -19.58 8.53
CA ASP A 239 1.09 -20.63 8.84
C ASP A 239 1.47 -21.44 7.59
N LYS A 240 2.66 -21.20 7.07
CA LYS A 240 3.22 -21.93 5.92
C LYS A 240 3.56 -23.40 6.24
N THR A 241 3.54 -23.79 7.51
CA THR A 241 3.72 -25.19 7.93
C THR A 241 2.41 -25.98 7.92
N ASP A 242 1.25 -25.29 7.83
CA ASP A 242 -0.05 -25.93 7.66
C ASP A 242 -0.18 -26.48 6.23
N VAL A 243 0.12 -27.78 6.10
CA VAL A 243 0.06 -28.52 4.84
C VAL A 243 -1.30 -28.40 4.15
N LYS A 244 -2.40 -28.35 4.91
CA LYS A 244 -3.75 -28.24 4.32
C LYS A 244 -3.94 -26.87 3.69
N ARG A 245 -3.56 -25.81 4.39
CA ARG A 245 -3.68 -24.44 3.88
C ARG A 245 -2.73 -24.17 2.71
N VAL A 246 -1.51 -24.72 2.75
CA VAL A 246 -0.57 -24.68 1.60
C VAL A 246 -1.18 -25.36 0.38
N ALA A 247 -1.74 -26.56 0.55
CA ALA A 247 -2.38 -27.30 -0.54
C ALA A 247 -3.59 -26.53 -1.11
N LEU A 248 -4.44 -25.96 -0.24
CA LEU A 248 -5.57 -25.14 -0.65
C LEU A 248 -5.11 -23.91 -1.44
N ARG A 249 -4.10 -23.19 -0.94
CA ARG A 249 -3.55 -22.01 -1.60
C ARG A 249 -3.04 -22.34 -3.00
N ASN A 250 -2.27 -23.41 -3.14
CA ASN A 250 -1.69 -23.81 -4.41
C ASN A 250 -2.76 -24.26 -5.40
N ASN A 251 -3.77 -25.00 -4.93
CA ASN A 251 -4.95 -25.34 -5.72
C ASN A 251 -5.69 -24.08 -6.22
N MET A 252 -5.97 -23.12 -5.32
CA MET A 252 -6.70 -21.90 -5.68
C MET A 252 -5.95 -21.02 -6.68
N MET A 253 -4.62 -20.92 -6.57
CA MET A 253 -3.81 -20.19 -7.55
C MET A 253 -3.85 -20.85 -8.93
N GLU A 254 -3.71 -22.18 -9.01
CA GLU A 254 -3.77 -22.91 -10.28
C GLU A 254 -5.15 -22.77 -10.93
N VAL A 255 -6.21 -22.96 -10.14
CA VAL A 255 -7.59 -22.81 -10.59
C VAL A 255 -7.87 -21.39 -11.06
N ALA A 256 -7.45 -20.37 -10.30
CA ALA A 256 -7.64 -18.97 -10.66
C ALA A 256 -6.85 -18.57 -11.90
N ALA A 257 -5.60 -19.02 -12.05
CA ALA A 257 -4.80 -18.80 -13.26
C ALA A 257 -5.49 -19.39 -14.50
N LYS A 258 -6.02 -20.62 -14.38
CA LYS A 258 -6.81 -21.27 -15.44
C LYS A 258 -8.12 -20.54 -15.74
N ILE A 259 -8.80 -20.02 -14.71
CA ILE A 259 -10.06 -19.27 -14.90
C ILE A 259 -9.80 -17.91 -15.57
N CYS A 260 -8.75 -17.21 -15.17
CA CYS A 260 -8.36 -15.93 -15.77
C CYS A 260 -7.88 -16.08 -17.22
N SER A 261 -7.32 -17.24 -17.61
CA SER A 261 -6.87 -17.43 -19.00
C SER A 261 -8.03 -17.48 -20.02
N TYR A 262 -9.27 -17.77 -19.59
CA TYR A 262 -10.44 -17.72 -20.48
C TYR A 262 -10.79 -16.31 -20.95
N SER A 263 -10.39 -15.27 -20.21
CA SER A 263 -10.67 -13.85 -20.53
C SER A 263 -9.44 -12.97 -20.29
N SER A 264 -8.35 -13.29 -20.99
CA SER A 264 -7.02 -12.70 -20.77
C SER A 264 -7.02 -11.16 -20.69
N MET A 265 -7.82 -10.46 -21.49
CA MET A 265 -7.90 -9.00 -21.43
C MET A 265 -8.66 -8.47 -20.20
N ARG A 266 -9.78 -9.08 -19.83
CA ARG A 266 -10.64 -8.58 -18.74
C ARG A 266 -10.08 -8.93 -17.37
N THR A 267 -9.41 -10.07 -17.25
CA THR A 267 -8.84 -10.55 -15.98
C THR A 267 -7.34 -10.36 -15.89
N ILE A 268 -6.74 -9.53 -16.76
CA ILE A 268 -5.30 -9.31 -16.79
C ILE A 268 -4.77 -8.82 -15.43
N CYS A 269 -5.49 -7.93 -14.75
CA CYS A 269 -5.11 -7.40 -13.45
C CYS A 269 -4.98 -8.51 -12.39
N TYR A 270 -5.89 -9.48 -12.40
CA TYR A 270 -5.87 -10.62 -11.48
C TYR A 270 -4.83 -11.67 -11.90
N SER A 271 -4.71 -11.94 -13.19
CA SER A 271 -3.69 -12.87 -13.72
C SER A 271 -2.28 -12.41 -13.34
N LEU A 272 -1.99 -11.11 -13.48
CA LEU A 272 -0.70 -10.52 -13.12
C LEU A 272 -0.48 -10.55 -11.60
N ALA A 273 -1.52 -10.28 -10.80
CA ALA A 273 -1.42 -10.39 -9.34
C ALA A 273 -1.15 -11.83 -8.87
N ILE A 274 -1.84 -12.82 -9.45
CA ILE A 274 -1.64 -14.26 -9.17
C ILE A 274 -0.23 -14.70 -9.57
N SER A 275 0.23 -14.30 -10.77
CA SER A 275 1.60 -14.55 -11.26
C SER A 275 2.65 -14.08 -10.26
N HIS A 276 2.48 -12.86 -9.72
CA HIS A 276 3.36 -12.33 -8.70
C HIS A 276 3.31 -13.09 -7.37
N LEU A 277 2.11 -13.43 -6.89
CA LEU A 277 1.93 -14.20 -5.66
C LEU A 277 2.53 -15.61 -5.75
N LEU A 278 2.56 -16.21 -6.94
CA LEU A 278 3.26 -17.48 -7.23
C LEU A 278 4.78 -17.33 -7.15
N ARG A 279 5.34 -16.23 -7.67
CA ARG A 279 6.79 -15.97 -7.58
C ARG A 279 7.23 -15.76 -6.14
N ARG A 280 6.47 -14.98 -5.37
CA ARG A 280 6.79 -14.63 -3.98
C ARG A 280 6.86 -15.86 -3.06
N GLU A 281 6.01 -16.86 -3.26
CA GLU A 281 6.07 -18.10 -2.47
C GLU A 281 7.44 -18.77 -2.56
N LYS A 282 8.01 -18.77 -3.77
CA LYS A 282 9.29 -19.40 -4.04
C LYS A 282 10.44 -18.51 -3.58
N ALA A 283 10.32 -17.20 -3.74
CA ALA A 283 11.32 -16.22 -3.32
C ALA A 283 11.13 -15.77 -1.87
N ILE A 284 11.37 -16.65 -0.89
CA ILE A 284 11.45 -16.24 0.52
C ILE A 284 12.84 -15.66 0.78
N HIS A 285 13.09 -14.44 0.31
CA HIS A 285 14.20 -13.64 0.80
C HIS A 285 13.73 -12.91 2.05
N ARG A 286 13.88 -13.54 3.22
CA ARG A 286 13.85 -12.79 4.47
C ARG A 286 15.23 -12.19 4.67
N PHE A 287 15.27 -10.87 4.85
CA PHE A 287 16.49 -10.18 5.20
C PHE A 287 17.03 -10.75 6.50
N GLU A 288 18.26 -11.27 6.46
CA GLU A 288 18.95 -11.78 7.64
C GLU A 288 19.66 -10.65 8.41
N TYR A 289 19.39 -9.38 8.07
CA TYR A 289 20.02 -8.25 8.75
C TYR A 289 19.53 -8.19 10.19
N PRO A 290 20.45 -8.01 11.17
CA PRO A 290 20.08 -8.01 12.59
C PRO A 290 18.94 -7.05 12.93
N TRP A 291 18.90 -5.85 12.32
CA TRP A 291 17.86 -4.86 12.60
C TRP A 291 16.52 -5.12 11.90
N MET A 292 16.50 -6.02 10.91
CA MET A 292 15.30 -6.47 10.19
C MET A 292 14.70 -7.75 10.78
N GLN A 293 15.35 -8.35 11.78
CA GLN A 293 14.83 -9.54 12.45
C GLN A 293 13.58 -9.17 13.24
N ASP A 294 12.54 -9.97 13.06
CA ASP A 294 11.26 -9.83 13.74
C ASP A 294 11.29 -10.70 15.01
N GLU A 295 11.82 -10.12 16.10
CA GLU A 295 11.87 -10.79 17.40
C GLU A 295 10.46 -11.06 17.96
N GLU A 296 9.51 -10.17 17.65
CA GLU A 296 8.11 -10.27 18.06
C GLU A 296 7.39 -11.37 17.27
N PHE A 297 7.71 -11.57 15.98
CA PHE A 297 7.22 -12.68 15.17
C PHE A 297 7.57 -14.06 15.73
N GLN A 298 8.66 -14.21 16.50
CA GLN A 298 8.94 -15.46 17.20
C GLN A 298 8.00 -15.68 18.39
N ARG A 299 7.51 -14.60 19.03
CA ARG A 299 6.65 -14.66 20.22
C ARG A 299 5.14 -14.66 19.90
N ASP A 300 4.72 -13.88 18.91
CA ASP A 300 3.30 -13.55 18.65
C ASP A 300 2.53 -14.54 17.77
N ARG A 301 3.16 -15.62 17.29
CA ARG A 301 2.45 -16.73 16.59
C ARG A 301 1.25 -17.29 17.38
N LYS A 302 1.17 -17.04 18.69
CA LYS A 302 0.10 -17.58 19.56
C LYS A 302 -1.04 -16.61 19.88
N LEU A 303 -0.89 -15.28 19.74
CA LEU A 303 -1.83 -14.33 20.35
C LEU A 303 -2.63 -13.43 19.38
N ALA A 304 -2.06 -13.05 18.23
CA ALA A 304 -2.62 -11.96 17.42
C ALA A 304 -3.86 -12.33 16.56
N PHE A 305 -4.06 -13.60 16.22
CA PHE A 305 -5.09 -14.00 15.24
C PHE A 305 -6.53 -13.82 15.76
N LEU A 306 -6.76 -13.94 17.08
CA LEU A 306 -8.11 -13.91 17.65
C LEU A 306 -8.57 -12.51 18.06
N THR A 307 -7.66 -11.58 18.34
CA THR A 307 -8.05 -10.30 18.94
C THR A 307 -8.52 -9.28 17.90
N ASP A 308 -7.81 -9.12 16.79
CA ASP A 308 -8.08 -8.02 15.83
C ASP A 308 -9.31 -8.28 14.95
N VAL A 309 -9.59 -9.54 14.58
CA VAL A 309 -10.75 -9.89 13.75
C VAL A 309 -12.04 -9.94 14.60
N VAL A 310 -11.96 -10.43 15.83
CA VAL A 310 -13.12 -10.52 16.73
C VAL A 310 -13.52 -9.15 17.27
N GLN A 311 -12.57 -8.23 17.54
CA GLN A 311 -12.89 -6.86 17.96
C GLN A 311 -13.53 -6.01 16.87
N CYS A 312 -13.25 -6.26 15.59
CA CYS A 312 -13.81 -5.46 14.50
C CYS A 312 -15.17 -5.95 13.99
N LEU A 313 -15.53 -7.21 14.22
CA LEU A 313 -16.70 -7.84 13.58
C LEU A 313 -17.73 -8.45 14.54
N SER A 314 -17.46 -8.54 15.85
CA SER A 314 -18.42 -9.10 16.80
C SER A 314 -19.00 -8.03 17.74
N PRO A 315 -20.30 -7.70 17.66
CA PRO A 315 -20.98 -6.88 18.67
C PRO A 315 -21.22 -7.63 20.00
N TYR A 316 -20.79 -8.90 20.12
CA TYR A 316 -20.91 -9.71 21.34
C TYR A 316 -19.58 -10.38 21.73
N PRO A 317 -19.27 -10.49 23.04
CA PRO A 317 -18.18 -11.33 23.50
C PRO A 317 -18.52 -12.80 23.24
N VAL A 318 -17.88 -13.40 22.23
CA VAL A 318 -17.94 -14.85 22.05
C VAL A 318 -17.13 -15.49 23.18
N ASN A 319 -17.82 -16.19 24.08
CA ASN A 319 -17.21 -16.84 25.24
C ASN A 319 -16.50 -18.13 24.78
N ILE A 320 -15.29 -17.99 24.23
CA ILE A 320 -14.43 -19.11 23.81
C ILE A 320 -13.73 -19.66 25.05
N ASN A 321 -14.49 -20.29 25.94
CA ASN A 321 -13.95 -21.05 27.06
C ASN A 321 -14.76 -22.34 27.18
N LYS A 322 -14.32 -23.38 26.46
CA LYS A 322 -14.47 -24.82 26.78
C LYS A 322 -14.10 -25.68 25.57
N CYS A 323 -12.82 -25.96 25.41
CA CYS A 323 -12.32 -27.21 24.82
C CYS A 323 -10.95 -27.48 25.47
N GLY A 324 -11.01 -27.97 26.72
CA GLY A 324 -9.86 -28.53 27.40
C GLY A 324 -9.60 -29.94 26.90
N GLY A 325 -8.37 -30.18 26.45
CA GLY A 325 -7.87 -31.48 26.03
C GLY A 325 -6.35 -31.35 25.87
N GLY A 326 -5.64 -31.32 26.99
CA GLY A 326 -4.19 -31.18 27.02
C GLY A 326 -3.51 -32.44 26.50
N SER A 327 -2.81 -32.30 25.38
CA SER A 327 -1.66 -33.14 25.05
C SER A 327 -0.48 -32.24 24.71
N THR A 328 0.52 -32.26 25.59
CA THR A 328 1.82 -31.60 25.42
C THR A 328 2.59 -32.35 24.33
N ILE A 329 2.36 -31.97 23.07
CA ILE A 329 3.21 -32.40 21.96
C ILE A 329 4.35 -31.40 21.84
N SER A 330 5.55 -31.80 22.26
CA SER A 330 6.79 -31.07 21.97
C SER A 330 7.03 -31.11 20.46
N PRO A 331 7.12 -29.96 19.76
CA PRO A 331 7.38 -29.96 18.33
C PRO A 331 8.87 -30.21 18.10
N VAL A 332 9.21 -31.41 17.61
CA VAL A 332 10.48 -31.66 16.94
C VAL A 332 10.41 -30.94 15.60
N VAL A 333 10.82 -29.67 15.58
CA VAL A 333 10.97 -28.90 14.33
C VAL A 333 12.25 -29.39 13.66
N SER A 334 12.10 -30.34 12.75
CA SER A 334 13.16 -30.68 11.80
C SER A 334 13.39 -29.48 10.87
N SER A 335 14.48 -28.77 11.11
CA SER A 335 14.95 -27.62 10.35
C SER A 335 15.55 -28.03 9.00
N SER A 336 14.79 -28.69 8.14
CA SER A 336 15.13 -28.82 6.73
C SER A 336 14.72 -27.54 6.00
N VAL A 337 15.43 -26.45 6.30
CA VAL A 337 15.42 -25.27 5.44
C VAL A 337 16.04 -25.72 4.11
N ILE A 338 15.18 -26.02 3.14
CA ILE A 338 15.61 -26.30 1.77
C ILE A 338 16.46 -25.11 1.34
N ALA A 339 17.76 -25.34 1.15
CA ALA A 339 18.68 -24.32 0.69
C ALA A 339 18.21 -23.84 -0.69
N PHE A 340 17.48 -22.73 -0.71
CA PHE A 340 16.95 -22.16 -1.94
C PHE A 340 18.15 -21.69 -2.79
N SER A 341 18.34 -22.33 -3.94
CA SER A 341 19.50 -22.03 -4.78
C SER A 341 19.36 -20.64 -5.40
N LYS A 342 20.46 -19.87 -5.38
CA LYS A 342 20.54 -18.52 -5.97
C LYS A 342 20.04 -18.45 -7.42
N SER A 343 20.33 -19.49 -8.20
CA SER A 343 19.90 -19.59 -9.61
C SER A 343 18.37 -19.50 -9.76
N SER A 344 17.61 -19.95 -8.77
CA SER A 344 16.15 -19.87 -8.76
C SER A 344 15.64 -18.45 -8.53
N ALA A 345 16.28 -17.70 -7.62
CA ALA A 345 15.91 -16.31 -7.33
C ALA A 345 16.20 -15.38 -8.52
N ASP A 346 17.38 -15.50 -9.12
CA ASP A 346 17.76 -14.72 -10.30
C ASP A 346 16.81 -14.99 -11.48
N ALA A 347 16.40 -16.26 -11.67
CA ALA A 347 15.42 -16.63 -12.68
C ALA A 347 14.05 -15.94 -12.47
N MET A 348 13.60 -15.81 -11.22
CA MET A 348 12.34 -15.13 -10.88
C MET A 348 12.39 -13.63 -11.10
N ILE A 349 13.53 -12.99 -10.80
CA ILE A 349 13.75 -11.57 -11.09
C ILE A 349 13.78 -11.33 -12.61
N ILE A 350 14.41 -12.23 -13.38
CA ILE A 350 14.39 -12.18 -14.85
C ILE A 350 12.96 -12.32 -15.39
N GLU A 351 12.16 -13.24 -14.84
CA GLU A 351 10.76 -13.42 -15.22
C GLU A 351 9.92 -12.17 -14.88
N ALA A 352 10.06 -11.64 -13.66
CA ALA A 352 9.40 -10.41 -13.23
C ALA A 352 9.77 -9.22 -14.12
N ARG A 353 11.04 -9.11 -14.54
CA ARG A 353 11.51 -8.08 -15.48
C ARG A 353 10.86 -8.23 -16.85
N LYS A 354 10.74 -9.45 -17.38
CA LYS A 354 10.05 -9.71 -18.67
C LYS A 354 8.57 -9.32 -18.58
N GLU A 355 7.90 -9.71 -17.50
CA GLU A 355 6.50 -9.36 -17.24
C GLU A 355 6.31 -7.84 -17.10
N TYR A 356 7.15 -7.17 -16.30
CA TYR A 356 7.15 -5.72 -16.16
C TYR A 356 7.35 -5.02 -17.50
N SER A 357 8.31 -5.46 -18.31
CA SER A 357 8.56 -4.87 -19.63
C SER A 357 7.31 -4.94 -20.53
N ALA A 358 6.69 -6.13 -20.63
CA ALA A 358 5.48 -6.35 -21.42
C ALA A 358 4.28 -5.52 -20.94
N TYR A 359 4.14 -5.35 -19.64
CA TYR A 359 2.97 -4.73 -19.00
C TYR A 359 3.26 -3.38 -18.35
N SER A 360 4.39 -2.76 -18.69
CA SER A 360 4.89 -1.53 -18.05
C SER A 360 3.91 -0.36 -18.11
N HIS A 361 2.99 -0.38 -19.08
CA HIS A 361 1.94 0.61 -19.30
C HIS A 361 0.70 0.44 -18.41
N LEU A 362 0.60 -0.63 -17.62
CA LEU A 362 -0.51 -0.92 -16.72
C LEU A 362 -0.20 -0.45 -15.29
N PHE A 363 -1.18 0.18 -14.63
CA PHE A 363 -1.06 0.76 -13.29
C PHE A 363 -1.94 0.03 -12.26
N TYR A 364 -2.16 -1.28 -12.45
CA TYR A 364 -2.96 -2.07 -11.52
C TYR A 364 -2.23 -2.21 -10.18
N ARG A 365 -2.83 -1.73 -9.09
CA ARG A 365 -2.19 -1.63 -7.77
C ARG A 365 -1.79 -2.99 -7.20
N ASP A 366 -2.64 -4.01 -7.35
CA ASP A 366 -2.44 -5.33 -6.74
C ASP A 366 -1.36 -6.16 -7.47
N TRP A 367 -0.85 -5.62 -8.60
CA TRP A 367 0.27 -6.17 -9.35
C TRP A 367 1.49 -5.23 -9.34
N ARG A 368 1.29 -3.97 -9.74
CA ARG A 368 2.35 -3.00 -10.01
C ARG A 368 3.16 -2.66 -8.76
N PHE A 369 2.49 -2.35 -7.65
CA PHE A 369 3.19 -2.08 -6.40
C PHE A 369 4.01 -3.31 -5.95
N PRO A 370 3.42 -4.51 -5.79
CA PRO A 370 4.12 -5.73 -5.40
C PRO A 370 5.28 -6.14 -6.30
N VAL A 371 5.08 -6.16 -7.63
CA VAL A 371 6.13 -6.59 -8.56
C VAL A 371 7.30 -5.61 -8.58
N CYS A 372 7.02 -4.31 -8.47
CA CYS A 372 8.06 -3.29 -8.47
C CYS A 372 8.82 -3.28 -7.14
N THR A 373 8.16 -3.42 -5.98
CA THR A 373 8.90 -3.52 -4.71
C THR A 373 9.76 -4.78 -4.66
N TYR A 374 9.22 -5.92 -5.14
CA TYR A 374 9.96 -7.17 -5.25
C TYR A 374 11.21 -7.07 -6.14
N MET A 375 11.08 -6.45 -7.32
CA MET A 375 12.25 -6.16 -8.15
C MET A 375 13.18 -5.13 -7.49
N GLY A 376 12.64 -4.11 -6.81
CA GLY A 376 13.41 -3.12 -6.06
C GLY A 376 14.28 -3.72 -4.95
N GLU A 377 13.85 -4.84 -4.37
CA GLU A 377 14.59 -5.59 -3.37
C GLU A 377 15.61 -6.57 -3.98
N GLY A 378 15.26 -7.20 -5.11
CA GLY A 378 16.02 -8.31 -5.69
C GLY A 378 16.90 -7.97 -6.90
N CYS A 379 16.75 -6.80 -7.52
CA CYS A 379 17.61 -6.39 -8.64
C CYS A 379 19.07 -6.22 -8.18
N SER A 380 20.02 -6.42 -9.11
CA SER A 380 21.46 -6.21 -8.88
C SER A 380 21.94 -4.81 -9.26
N SER A 381 21.19 -4.10 -10.11
CA SER A 381 21.48 -2.72 -10.53
C SER A 381 20.77 -1.72 -9.62
N SER A 382 21.55 -0.86 -8.93
CA SER A 382 21.04 0.20 -8.05
C SER A 382 20.07 1.13 -8.76
N TRP A 383 20.38 1.49 -10.02
CA TRP A 383 19.52 2.28 -10.89
C TRP A 383 18.20 1.59 -11.22
N GLU A 384 18.23 0.29 -11.51
CA GLU A 384 17.01 -0.48 -11.75
C GLU A 384 16.17 -0.61 -10.48
N ALA A 385 16.80 -0.92 -9.34
CA ALA A 385 16.10 -1.00 -8.06
C ALA A 385 15.43 0.33 -7.70
N ALA A 386 16.16 1.44 -7.79
CA ALA A 386 15.61 2.77 -7.55
C ALA A 386 14.47 3.14 -8.52
N MET A 387 14.60 2.80 -9.80
CA MET A 387 13.52 2.96 -10.77
C MET A 387 12.28 2.15 -10.34
N MET A 388 12.46 0.90 -9.93
CA MET A 388 11.36 0.06 -9.49
C MET A 388 10.66 0.61 -8.24
N TRP A 389 11.41 1.12 -7.26
CA TRP A 389 10.84 1.81 -6.10
C TRP A 389 10.07 3.07 -6.48
N ALA A 390 10.54 3.85 -7.45
CA ALA A 390 9.76 4.98 -7.97
C ALA A 390 8.47 4.50 -8.65
N GLU A 391 8.57 3.42 -9.43
CA GLU A 391 7.49 2.81 -10.20
C GLU A 391 6.42 2.10 -9.38
N SER A 392 6.67 1.82 -8.10
CA SER A 392 5.69 1.22 -7.20
C SER A 392 4.71 2.24 -6.61
N THR A 393 4.98 3.55 -6.72
CA THR A 393 4.24 4.59 -5.98
C THR A 393 3.27 5.41 -6.83
N VAL A 394 2.30 6.05 -6.15
CA VAL A 394 1.40 7.07 -6.72
C VAL A 394 0.67 6.64 -8.01
N LEU A 395 0.28 5.36 -8.07
CA LEU A 395 -0.35 4.74 -9.25
C LEU A 395 -1.62 5.46 -9.69
N ALA A 396 -2.48 5.80 -8.74
CA ALA A 396 -3.76 6.49 -9.00
C ALA A 396 -3.55 7.88 -9.63
N THR A 397 -2.57 8.66 -9.15
CA THR A 397 -2.28 9.99 -9.71
C THR A 397 -1.67 9.88 -11.10
N ARG A 398 -0.83 8.88 -11.35
CA ARG A 398 -0.29 8.62 -12.69
C ARG A 398 -1.39 8.18 -13.64
N GLN A 399 -2.33 7.36 -13.17
CA GLN A 399 -3.52 6.99 -13.93
C GLN A 399 -4.43 8.19 -14.24
N ALA A 400 -4.65 9.08 -13.27
CA ALA A 400 -5.42 10.30 -13.48
C ALA A 400 -4.72 11.22 -14.50
N GLY A 401 -3.39 11.37 -14.40
CA GLY A 401 -2.60 12.10 -15.39
C GLY A 401 -2.66 11.47 -16.78
N ARG A 402 -2.65 10.13 -16.87
CA ARG A 402 -2.83 9.38 -18.12
C ARG A 402 -4.17 9.71 -18.75
N TYR A 403 -5.24 9.66 -17.96
CA TYR A 403 -6.59 10.02 -18.38
C TYR A 403 -6.69 11.46 -18.89
N LEU A 404 -6.16 12.44 -18.13
CA LEU A 404 -6.18 13.86 -18.51
C LEU A 404 -5.39 14.16 -19.78
N SER A 405 -4.26 13.47 -19.99
CA SER A 405 -3.42 13.68 -21.17
C SER A 405 -3.97 13.03 -22.44
N GLY A 406 -4.87 12.05 -22.31
CA GLY A 406 -5.30 11.17 -23.40
C GLY A 406 -4.19 10.25 -23.96
N LYS A 407 -2.96 10.31 -23.42
CA LYS A 407 -1.81 9.52 -23.88
C LYS A 407 -1.60 8.33 -22.96
N ILE A 408 -1.55 7.12 -23.53
CA ILE A 408 -1.28 5.89 -22.75
C ILE A 408 0.20 5.80 -22.32
N LYS A 409 1.11 6.34 -23.13
CA LYS A 409 2.57 6.26 -22.93
C LYS A 409 3.14 7.47 -22.17
N GLY A 410 4.31 7.30 -21.56
CA GLY A 410 5.09 8.38 -20.93
C GLY A 410 4.84 8.60 -19.44
N PHE A 411 4.13 7.69 -18.77
CA PHE A 411 3.85 7.73 -17.34
C PHE A 411 4.61 6.67 -16.52
N ALA A 412 5.37 5.81 -17.20
CA ALA A 412 6.22 4.78 -16.62
C ALA A 412 7.58 4.78 -17.31
N TYR A 413 8.63 4.47 -16.56
CA TYR A 413 9.97 4.16 -17.03
C TYR A 413 10.04 2.69 -17.43
N GLN A 414 10.50 2.45 -18.65
CA GLN A 414 10.71 1.09 -19.17
C GLN A 414 12.16 0.65 -18.98
N GLU A 415 13.09 1.59 -18.91
CA GLU A 415 14.52 1.34 -18.81
C GLU A 415 15.15 2.20 -17.71
N SER A 416 16.07 1.60 -16.94
CA SER A 416 16.82 2.28 -15.89
C SER A 416 17.74 3.37 -16.44
N SER A 417 18.14 3.26 -17.70
CA SER A 417 18.93 4.27 -18.43
C SER A 417 18.20 5.62 -18.50
N LEU A 418 16.89 5.61 -18.79
CA LEU A 418 16.07 6.80 -18.85
C LEU A 418 15.87 7.38 -17.45
N PHE A 419 15.59 6.53 -16.46
CA PHE A 419 15.45 6.95 -15.07
C PHE A 419 16.74 7.63 -14.56
N LYS A 420 17.89 7.02 -14.82
CA LYS A 420 19.22 7.56 -14.50
C LYS A 420 19.42 8.96 -15.08
N LYS A 421 19.13 9.16 -16.37
CA LYS A 421 19.23 10.49 -17.00
C LYS A 421 18.37 11.54 -16.30
N MET A 422 17.19 11.15 -15.81
CA MET A 422 16.30 12.08 -15.09
C MET A 422 16.87 12.46 -13.71
N VAL A 423 17.52 11.51 -13.02
CA VAL A 423 18.20 11.74 -11.75
C VAL A 423 19.47 12.58 -11.94
N GLU A 424 20.26 12.30 -12.99
CA GLU A 424 21.47 13.06 -13.34
C GLU A 424 21.15 14.53 -13.71
N ASN A 425 19.92 14.80 -14.18
CA ASN A 425 19.42 16.14 -14.46
C ASN A 425 18.93 16.89 -13.20
N LEU A 426 18.99 16.29 -12.01
CA LEU A 426 18.71 17.01 -10.77
C LEU A 426 19.70 18.16 -10.58
N PRO A 427 19.28 19.26 -9.94
CA PRO A 427 20.22 20.26 -9.42
C PRO A 427 21.25 19.64 -8.46
N GLU A 428 22.47 20.20 -8.42
CA GLU A 428 23.58 19.72 -7.55
C GLU A 428 23.27 19.87 -6.06
N ASP A 429 22.39 20.79 -5.71
CA ASP A 429 21.93 21.02 -4.35
C ASP A 429 20.73 20.16 -3.95
N PHE A 430 20.20 19.32 -4.85
CA PHE A 430 18.98 18.55 -4.62
C PHE A 430 19.31 17.09 -4.31
N THR A 431 18.92 16.65 -3.12
CA THR A 431 18.87 15.23 -2.74
C THR A 431 17.41 14.81 -2.62
N VAL A 432 17.02 13.71 -3.28
CA VAL A 432 15.67 13.15 -3.14
C VAL A 432 15.75 11.86 -2.35
N ILE A 433 14.91 11.72 -1.34
CA ILE A 433 14.90 10.56 -0.45
C ILE A 433 13.49 10.02 -0.40
N GLN A 434 13.33 8.80 -0.89
CA GLN A 434 12.08 8.09 -0.87
C GLN A 434 12.06 7.12 0.32
N LEU A 435 11.08 7.28 1.20
CA LEU A 435 10.74 6.31 2.24
C LEU A 435 9.51 5.53 1.78
N ALA A 436 9.73 4.27 1.41
CA ALA A 436 8.73 3.42 0.80
C ALA A 436 8.54 2.12 1.58
N LEU A 437 7.30 1.62 1.58
CA LEU A 437 7.00 0.29 2.10
C LEU A 437 7.13 -0.74 0.97
N SER A 438 7.76 -1.87 1.27
CA SER A 438 7.69 -3.08 0.47
C SER A 438 6.31 -3.72 0.56
N GLU A 439 6.09 -4.75 -0.26
CA GLU A 439 4.86 -5.54 -0.24
C GLU A 439 4.55 -6.19 1.12
N ASP A 440 5.59 -6.58 1.88
CA ASP A 440 5.42 -7.17 3.21
C ASP A 440 5.24 -6.10 4.32
N GLY A 441 5.30 -4.82 3.96
CA GLY A 441 5.16 -3.67 4.86
C GLY A 441 6.46 -3.23 5.52
N SER A 442 7.61 -3.81 5.15
CA SER A 442 8.92 -3.36 5.63
C SER A 442 9.29 -2.00 5.01
N LEU A 443 10.00 -1.17 5.77
CA LEU A 443 10.39 0.18 5.37
C LEU A 443 11.75 0.18 4.69
N TYR A 444 11.83 0.85 3.54
CA TYR A 444 13.03 1.07 2.75
C TYR A 444 13.29 2.55 2.56
N LEU A 445 14.58 2.88 2.48
CA LEU A 445 15.10 4.16 2.03
C LEU A 445 15.68 4.00 0.64
N VAL A 446 15.32 4.91 -0.27
CA VAL A 446 15.92 5.07 -1.59
C VAL A 446 16.40 6.51 -1.71
N LYS A 447 17.71 6.70 -1.65
CA LYS A 447 18.35 8.02 -1.78
C LYS A 447 18.88 8.22 -3.18
N LEU A 448 18.50 9.34 -3.78
CA LEU A 448 18.83 9.74 -5.14
C LEU A 448 19.57 11.07 -5.10
N HIS A 449 20.68 11.12 -5.84
CA HIS A 449 21.45 12.33 -6.08
C HIS A 449 22.11 12.21 -7.46
N ARG A 450 22.41 13.33 -8.11
CA ARG A 450 22.82 13.34 -9.53
C ARG A 450 24.20 12.74 -9.82
N ASP A 451 25.13 12.80 -8.87
CA ASP A 451 26.55 12.49 -9.07
C ASP A 451 26.94 11.08 -8.63
N ARG A 452 26.01 10.33 -8.04
CA ARG A 452 26.25 9.04 -7.43
C ARG A 452 25.13 8.05 -7.70
N GLU A 453 25.44 6.77 -7.57
CA GLU A 453 24.41 5.74 -7.68
C GLU A 453 23.38 5.83 -6.54
N PRO A 454 22.12 5.42 -6.80
CA PRO A 454 21.12 5.34 -5.76
C PRO A 454 21.54 4.44 -4.60
N ILE A 455 21.27 4.88 -3.38
CA ILE A 455 21.46 4.06 -2.17
C ILE A 455 20.10 3.51 -1.78
N ILE A 456 19.98 2.18 -1.74
CA ILE A 456 18.78 1.47 -1.31
C ILE A 456 19.09 0.72 -0.02
N ALA A 457 18.39 1.04 1.06
CA ALA A 457 18.63 0.46 2.38
C ALA A 457 17.32 0.04 3.06
N PRO A 458 17.17 -1.22 3.52
CA PRO A 458 16.10 -1.62 4.42
C PRO A 458 16.32 -0.97 5.79
N LEU A 459 15.30 -0.31 6.29
CA LEU A 459 15.34 0.46 7.54
C LEU A 459 14.73 -0.32 8.70
N ALA A 460 13.50 -0.80 8.52
CA ALA A 460 12.76 -1.46 9.57
C ALA A 460 11.81 -2.53 9.04
N PRO A 461 11.58 -3.61 9.80
CA PRO A 461 10.58 -4.60 9.49
C PRO A 461 9.16 -4.06 9.74
N ALA A 462 8.17 -4.67 9.07
CA ALA A 462 6.78 -4.20 9.06
C ALA A 462 6.15 -4.00 10.45
N TYR A 463 6.49 -4.83 11.45
CA TYR A 463 5.90 -4.72 12.78
C TYR A 463 6.37 -3.45 13.51
N LYS A 464 7.67 -3.08 13.41
CA LYS A 464 8.19 -1.83 13.97
C LYS A 464 7.51 -0.62 13.32
N VAL A 465 7.33 -0.67 12.00
CA VAL A 465 6.62 0.37 11.24
C VAL A 465 5.19 0.54 11.78
N LYS A 466 4.43 -0.57 11.86
CA LYS A 466 3.05 -0.56 12.38
C LYS A 466 2.97 -0.07 13.83
N ALA A 467 3.91 -0.46 14.68
CA ALA A 467 3.97 0.00 16.07
C ALA A 467 4.16 1.52 16.15
N MET A 468 5.03 2.09 15.30
CA MET A 468 5.23 3.54 15.22
C MET A 468 4.00 4.27 14.68
N CYS A 469 3.36 3.75 13.62
CA CYS A 469 2.10 4.32 13.12
C CYS A 469 1.03 4.34 14.20
N LYS A 470 0.86 3.23 14.95
CA LYS A 470 -0.11 3.15 16.06
C LYS A 470 0.18 4.16 17.18
N LYS A 471 1.45 4.39 17.52
CA LYS A 471 1.85 5.45 18.45
C LYS A 471 1.47 6.84 17.92
N MET A 472 1.74 7.10 16.64
CA MET A 472 1.39 8.37 15.99
C MET A 472 -0.14 8.59 15.95
N ASP A 473 -0.91 7.57 15.59
CA ASP A 473 -2.38 7.63 15.56
C ASP A 473 -2.96 7.95 16.94
N LYS A 474 -2.38 7.40 18.01
CA LYS A 474 -2.77 7.71 19.39
C LYS A 474 -2.50 9.18 19.72
N ILE A 475 -1.36 9.73 19.33
CA ILE A 475 -1.02 11.14 19.54
C ILE A 475 -1.97 12.04 18.76
N LEU A 476 -2.24 11.71 17.49
CA LEU A 476 -3.18 12.47 16.66
C LEU A 476 -4.60 12.44 17.24
N SER A 477 -5.05 11.29 17.73
CA SER A 477 -6.34 11.16 18.41
C SER A 477 -6.41 12.05 19.66
N ALA A 478 -5.36 12.05 20.48
CA ALA A 478 -5.27 12.94 21.65
C ALA A 478 -5.21 14.44 21.26
N ASN A 479 -4.55 14.77 20.16
CA ASN A 479 -4.52 16.14 19.62
C ASN A 479 -5.92 16.59 19.16
N ASP A 480 -6.70 15.70 18.54
CA ASP A 480 -8.08 15.98 18.12
C ASP A 480 -9.00 16.15 19.35
N GLU A 481 -8.94 15.23 20.32
CA GLU A 481 -9.68 15.32 21.58
C GLU A 481 -9.41 16.63 22.32
N THR A 482 -8.14 17.00 22.46
CA THR A 482 -7.76 18.28 23.09
C THR A 482 -8.17 19.48 22.24
N GLY A 483 -8.25 19.35 20.91
CA GLY A 483 -8.84 20.35 20.02
C GLY A 483 -10.32 20.59 20.32
N TYR A 484 -11.09 19.52 20.58
CA TYR A 484 -12.51 19.62 20.97
C TYR A 484 -12.72 20.22 22.36
N LEU A 485 -11.76 20.11 23.28
CA LEU A 485 -11.83 20.79 24.59
C LEU A 485 -12.01 22.30 24.43
N GLY A 486 -11.46 22.93 23.38
CA GLY A 486 -11.64 24.35 23.12
C GLY A 486 -13.10 24.76 22.83
N ARG A 487 -13.95 23.81 22.44
CA ARG A 487 -15.39 24.04 22.25
C ARG A 487 -16.18 23.93 23.55
N ASN A 488 -15.71 23.09 24.48
CA ASN A 488 -16.48 22.69 25.66
C ASN A 488 -15.95 23.27 26.97
N SER A 489 -14.69 23.67 27.02
CA SER A 489 -14.03 24.23 28.21
C SER A 489 -13.86 25.74 28.09
N LYS A 490 -14.17 26.46 29.17
CA LYS A 490 -13.85 27.90 29.31
C LYS A 490 -12.45 28.14 29.89
N ASP A 491 -11.78 27.10 30.38
CA ASP A 491 -10.45 27.22 30.97
C ASP A 491 -9.36 27.12 29.89
N ALA A 492 -8.90 28.28 29.44
CA ALA A 492 -7.81 28.40 28.47
C ALA A 492 -6.49 27.81 29.00
N LYS A 493 -6.22 27.89 30.32
CA LYS A 493 -5.00 27.36 30.90
C LYS A 493 -5.01 25.84 30.83
N ALA A 494 -6.11 25.19 31.23
CA ALA A 494 -6.27 23.75 31.11
C ALA A 494 -6.16 23.28 29.65
N TYR A 495 -6.78 24.00 28.70
CA TYR A 495 -6.67 23.71 27.27
C TYR A 495 -5.21 23.70 26.79
N TRP A 496 -4.45 24.77 27.08
CA TRP A 496 -3.06 24.87 26.65
C TRP A 496 -2.12 23.92 27.39
N VAL A 497 -2.39 23.60 28.65
CA VAL A 497 -1.65 22.55 29.37
C VAL A 497 -1.87 21.20 28.70
N ALA A 498 -3.13 20.83 28.41
CA ALA A 498 -3.44 19.57 27.75
C ALA A 498 -2.76 19.45 26.37
N ARG A 499 -2.81 20.49 25.53
CA ARG A 499 -2.15 20.50 24.22
C ARG A 499 -0.62 20.44 24.32
N ARG A 500 -0.01 21.14 25.28
CA ARG A 500 1.44 21.07 25.51
C ARG A 500 1.87 19.67 25.98
N ASN A 501 1.03 18.96 26.73
CA ASN A 501 1.32 17.58 27.12
C ASN A 501 1.29 16.64 25.91
N VAL A 502 0.38 16.84 24.95
CA VAL A 502 0.36 16.07 23.69
C VAL A 502 1.57 16.43 22.82
N ASP A 503 1.89 17.72 22.70
CA ASP A 503 3.08 18.21 21.99
C ASP A 503 4.38 17.64 22.60
N GLN A 504 4.46 17.54 23.93
CA GLN A 504 5.60 16.94 24.62
C GLN A 504 5.78 15.45 24.27
N GLN A 505 4.73 14.71 23.93
CA GLN A 505 4.86 13.32 23.45
C GLN A 505 5.47 13.24 22.04
N LEU A 506 5.33 14.31 21.23
CA LEU A 506 5.97 14.41 19.92
C LEU A 506 7.41 14.91 20.02
N LYS A 507 7.73 15.78 20.98
CA LYS A 507 8.90 16.65 20.93
C LYS A 507 10.20 15.90 20.70
N VAL A 508 10.94 16.38 19.71
CA VAL A 508 12.40 16.27 19.68
C VAL A 508 12.95 17.08 20.85
N CYS A 509 13.82 16.48 21.63
CA CYS A 509 14.56 17.12 22.71
C CYS A 509 15.26 18.42 22.24
N THR A 510 14.60 19.57 22.28
CA THR A 510 15.25 20.89 22.25
C THR A 510 15.80 21.22 23.63
N HIS A 511 16.64 20.34 24.18
CA HIS A 511 17.35 20.57 25.44
C HIS A 511 18.75 21.13 25.14
N VAL A 512 18.81 22.36 24.62
CA VAL A 512 20.08 23.11 24.55
C VAL A 512 20.08 24.40 25.38
N TYR A 513 18.97 24.85 26.00
CA TYR A 513 19.00 26.14 26.73
C TYR A 513 18.31 26.24 28.09
N LEU A 514 18.03 25.12 28.79
CA LEU A 514 17.39 25.19 30.12
C LEU A 514 18.07 24.35 31.21
N VAL A 515 19.40 24.21 31.18
CA VAL A 515 20.16 23.37 32.13
C VAL A 515 20.53 24.06 33.44
N LEU A 516 20.23 25.35 33.67
CA LEU A 516 20.73 26.02 34.88
C LEU A 516 19.77 26.18 36.08
N VAL A 517 18.53 25.67 36.08
CA VAL A 517 17.61 25.96 37.21
C VAL A 517 16.88 24.76 37.87
N PHE A 518 16.83 23.54 37.30
CA PHE A 518 15.89 22.51 37.85
C PHE A 518 16.45 21.07 37.98
N CYS A 519 17.64 20.90 38.55
CA CYS A 519 18.30 19.58 38.62
C CYS A 519 17.69 18.54 39.59
N LEU A 520 16.70 18.86 40.43
CA LEU A 520 16.20 17.90 41.45
C LEU A 520 14.78 17.32 41.20
N TYR A 521 13.94 17.95 40.37
CA TYR A 521 12.59 17.43 40.06
C TYR A 521 12.53 16.58 38.76
N ILE A 522 13.62 16.57 37.99
CA ILE A 522 13.68 16.03 36.63
C ILE A 522 13.90 14.50 36.60
N ILE A 523 14.51 13.90 37.62
CA ILE A 523 14.84 12.46 37.63
C ILE A 523 13.59 11.56 37.63
N LEU A 524 12.49 12.02 38.24
CA LEU A 524 11.22 11.28 38.27
C LEU A 524 10.31 11.56 37.05
N PHE A 525 10.52 12.66 36.32
CA PHE A 525 9.70 13.02 35.16
C PHE A 525 10.32 12.58 33.82
N ILE A 526 11.66 12.49 33.73
CA ILE A 526 12.37 11.98 32.54
C ILE A 526 12.09 10.50 32.27
N TRP A 527 11.72 9.71 33.29
CA TRP A 527 11.47 8.29 33.11
C TRP A 527 10.11 7.93 32.49
N PHE A 528 9.21 8.90 32.28
CA PHE A 528 7.82 8.58 31.89
C PHE A 528 7.35 9.10 30.52
N THR A 529 8.15 9.89 29.80
CA THR A 529 7.79 10.36 28.46
C THR A 529 8.82 9.87 27.43
N GLN A 530 8.48 8.78 26.73
CA GLN A 530 9.21 8.39 25.51
C GLN A 530 8.83 9.37 24.40
N ASP A 531 9.80 10.19 23.98
CA ASP A 531 9.65 11.13 22.87
C ASP A 531 9.55 10.35 21.54
N LEU A 532 8.45 10.51 20.80
CA LEU A 532 8.20 9.71 19.60
C LEU A 532 9.21 9.98 18.47
N LEU A 533 9.61 11.24 18.23
CA LEU A 533 10.49 11.57 17.11
C LEU A 533 11.93 11.04 17.29
N PRO A 534 12.58 11.19 18.46
CA PRO A 534 13.82 10.47 18.76
C PRO A 534 13.68 8.95 18.69
N GLU A 535 12.54 8.40 19.11
CA GLU A 535 12.27 6.96 18.99
C GLU A 535 12.18 6.52 17.53
N ILE A 536 11.50 7.27 16.66
CA ILE A 536 11.47 6.99 15.22
C ILE A 536 12.89 7.03 14.65
N GLU A 537 13.69 8.04 15.00
CA GLU A 537 15.06 8.14 14.53
C GLU A 537 15.92 6.95 14.99
N THR A 538 15.84 6.56 16.26
CA THR A 538 16.71 5.52 16.83
C THR A 538 16.21 4.09 16.57
N SER A 539 14.91 3.85 16.71
CA SER A 539 14.29 2.51 16.62
C SER A 539 13.91 2.13 15.18
N LEU A 540 13.40 3.09 14.40
CA LEU A 540 12.91 2.84 13.04
C LEU A 540 14.02 3.06 12.00
N LEU A 541 14.80 4.13 12.12
CA LEU A 541 15.87 4.44 11.17
C LEU A 541 17.24 3.93 11.65
N GLY A 542 17.51 4.03 12.95
CA GLY A 542 18.81 3.76 13.55
C GLY A 542 19.93 4.58 12.90
N PRO A 543 21.14 4.01 12.76
CA PRO A 543 22.25 4.65 12.05
C PRO A 543 21.93 5.13 10.62
N SER A 544 20.95 4.52 9.94
CA SER A 544 20.55 4.94 8.59
C SER A 544 19.85 6.30 8.56
N ALA A 545 19.45 6.85 9.72
CA ALA A 545 18.83 8.17 9.79
C ALA A 545 19.75 9.27 9.23
N ALA A 546 21.07 9.10 9.34
CA ALA A 546 22.05 9.98 8.74
C ALA A 546 21.97 10.02 7.19
N LEU A 547 21.44 8.99 6.55
CA LEU A 547 21.23 9.01 5.09
C LEU A 547 20.11 9.97 4.69
N LEU A 548 19.27 10.44 5.62
CA LEU A 548 18.25 11.46 5.36
C LEU A 548 18.84 12.86 5.08
N ILE A 549 20.11 13.06 5.41
CA ILE A 549 20.82 14.32 5.22
C ILE A 549 21.11 14.55 3.74
N ALA A 550 21.00 15.79 3.25
CA ALA A 550 21.34 16.13 1.87
C ALA A 550 22.81 15.77 1.56
N SER A 551 23.03 15.11 0.43
CA SER A 551 24.36 14.74 -0.06
C SER A 551 25.15 15.99 -0.45
N ALA A 552 26.45 16.00 -0.15
CA ALA A 552 27.39 16.98 -0.69
C ALA A 552 28.08 16.38 -1.93
N THR A 553 28.18 17.15 -3.02
CA THR A 553 28.97 16.74 -4.19
C THR A 553 30.44 16.61 -3.83
N VAL A 554 31.04 15.47 -4.19
CA VAL A 554 32.48 15.23 -4.06
C VAL A 554 33.12 15.54 -5.40
N LYS A 555 34.06 16.50 -5.45
CA LYS A 555 34.65 16.94 -6.72
C LYS A 555 35.46 15.81 -7.38
N LYS A 556 35.29 15.60 -8.69
CA LYS A 556 35.90 14.45 -9.41
C LYS A 556 37.44 14.44 -9.42
N SER A 557 38.09 15.59 -9.38
CA SER A 557 39.56 15.74 -9.46
C SER A 557 40.24 15.78 -8.10
N SER A 558 39.53 15.38 -7.03
CA SER A 558 39.83 15.81 -5.69
C SER A 558 40.34 14.69 -4.77
N LYS A 559 40.99 15.06 -3.67
CA LYS A 559 41.43 14.11 -2.64
C LYS A 559 40.25 13.35 -2.02
N GLY A 560 39.04 13.91 -2.07
CA GLY A 560 37.78 13.29 -1.68
C GLY A 560 37.48 12.00 -2.47
N MET A 561 37.71 12.00 -3.79
CA MET A 561 37.57 10.78 -4.59
C MET A 561 38.61 9.74 -4.19
N ALA A 562 39.86 10.17 -3.97
CA ALA A 562 40.90 9.27 -3.45
C ALA A 562 40.56 8.71 -2.06
N ALA A 563 39.83 9.46 -1.22
CA ALA A 563 39.31 8.96 0.05
C ALA A 563 38.23 7.90 -0.15
N ALA A 564 37.27 8.14 -1.04
CA ALA A 564 36.26 7.16 -1.40
C ALA A 564 36.90 5.86 -1.95
N GLU A 565 37.93 5.98 -2.80
CA GLU A 565 38.69 4.83 -3.29
C GLU A 565 39.41 4.06 -2.18
N ARG A 566 39.94 4.74 -1.16
CA ARG A 566 40.57 4.06 -0.01
C ARG A 566 39.55 3.27 0.78
N ILE A 567 38.35 3.82 1.01
CA ILE A 567 37.26 3.07 1.66
C ILE A 567 36.87 1.85 0.81
N VAL A 568 36.83 1.98 -0.53
CA VAL A 568 36.63 0.83 -1.44
C VAL A 568 37.75 -0.20 -1.23
N ARG A 569 39.01 0.21 -1.21
CA ARG A 569 40.14 -0.72 -1.01
C ARG A 569 40.07 -1.41 0.37
N ALA A 570 39.69 -0.68 1.41
CA ALA A 570 39.50 -1.22 2.76
C ALA A 570 38.38 -2.26 2.82
N SER A 571 37.36 -2.15 1.96
CA SER A 571 36.28 -3.13 1.84
C SER A 571 36.61 -4.37 1.00
N ARG A 572 37.74 -4.42 0.29
CA ARG A 572 38.12 -5.58 -0.53
C ARG A 572 38.83 -6.64 0.31
N THR A 573 38.72 -7.91 -0.08
CA THR A 573 39.49 -8.99 0.55
C THR A 573 40.95 -8.96 0.05
N ARG A 574 41.87 -9.54 0.82
CA ARG A 574 43.33 -9.50 0.56
C ARG A 574 43.76 -10.17 -0.75
N ASP A 575 42.95 -11.09 -1.24
CA ASP A 575 43.16 -11.82 -2.49
C ASP A 575 42.83 -10.98 -3.73
N GLY A 576 42.39 -9.74 -3.58
CA GLY A 576 42.05 -8.84 -4.70
C GLY A 576 40.81 -9.28 -5.46
N SER A 577 40.23 -10.45 -5.12
CA SER A 577 38.85 -10.72 -5.44
C SER A 577 38.05 -9.64 -4.72
N CYS A 578 37.30 -8.83 -5.46
CA CYS A 578 36.08 -8.31 -4.84
C CYS A 578 35.35 -9.58 -4.44
N LEU A 579 34.93 -9.70 -3.16
CA LEU A 579 34.06 -10.81 -2.74
C LEU A 579 33.08 -11.03 -3.89
N SER A 580 33.24 -12.12 -4.62
CA SER A 580 32.20 -12.59 -5.51
C SER A 580 31.14 -13.00 -4.50
N ILE A 581 30.30 -12.03 -4.10
CA ILE A 581 29.17 -12.24 -3.20
C ILE A 581 28.21 -13.09 -4.02
N SER A 582 28.51 -14.38 -4.04
CA SER A 582 27.73 -15.44 -4.65
C SER A 582 26.47 -15.74 -3.81
N SER A 583 26.24 -14.97 -2.74
CA SER A 583 25.11 -15.06 -1.81
C SER A 583 24.33 -13.74 -1.82
N ALA A 584 23.16 -13.75 -2.46
CA ALA A 584 22.25 -12.62 -2.57
C ALA A 584 22.02 -11.90 -1.23
N LYS A 585 22.39 -10.62 -1.14
CA LYS A 585 21.92 -9.69 -0.11
C LYS A 585 21.95 -8.26 -0.69
N ILE A 586 20.80 -7.87 -1.25
CA ILE A 586 20.46 -6.50 -1.69
C ILE A 586 21.32 -5.97 -2.85
N CYS A 587 20.75 -4.98 -3.54
CA CYS A 587 21.32 -4.17 -4.62
C CYS A 587 22.58 -3.36 -4.24
N ILE A 588 23.39 -3.88 -3.31
CA ILE A 588 24.75 -3.46 -2.95
C ILE A 588 25.65 -4.69 -3.17
N SER A 589 25.49 -5.38 -4.31
CA SER A 589 26.27 -6.61 -4.61
C SER A 589 27.78 -6.36 -4.76
N GLU A 590 28.19 -5.10 -4.65
CA GLU A 590 29.53 -4.67 -4.28
C GLU A 590 29.33 -3.50 -3.32
N PHE A 591 30.20 -3.31 -2.32
CA PHE A 591 30.32 -2.03 -1.63
C PHE A 591 30.82 -1.02 -2.68
N LYS A 592 29.90 -0.55 -3.53
CA LYS A 592 30.18 0.20 -4.76
C LYS A 592 30.59 1.60 -4.38
N PHE A 593 31.63 2.07 -5.08
CA PHE A 593 32.31 3.37 -4.99
C PHE A 593 31.49 4.59 -4.53
N TYR A 594 30.19 4.59 -4.82
CA TYR A 594 29.24 5.65 -4.51
C TYR A 594 28.74 5.68 -3.06
N CYS A 595 28.59 4.51 -2.40
CA CYS A 595 28.30 4.47 -0.96
C CYS A 595 29.45 5.11 -0.16
N GLN A 596 30.68 4.96 -0.64
CA GLN A 596 31.86 5.58 -0.03
C GLN A 596 31.92 7.08 -0.29
N GLN A 597 31.53 7.55 -1.49
CA GLN A 597 31.38 8.98 -1.73
C GLN A 597 30.38 9.61 -0.75
N GLU A 598 29.27 8.92 -0.47
CA GLU A 598 28.31 9.35 0.53
C GLU A 598 28.90 9.36 1.94
N LEU A 599 29.62 8.31 2.34
CA LEU A 599 30.31 8.28 3.64
C LEU A 599 31.34 9.40 3.75
N VAL A 600 32.13 9.68 2.71
CA VAL A 600 33.08 10.81 2.71
C VAL A 600 32.32 12.14 2.85
N ALA A 601 31.23 12.34 2.09
CA ALA A 601 30.41 13.53 2.17
C ALA A 601 29.73 13.73 3.54
N LEU A 602 29.41 12.65 4.24
CA LEU A 602 28.81 12.67 5.58
C LEU A 602 29.84 12.78 6.70
N SER A 603 31.13 12.51 6.45
CA SER A 603 32.18 12.55 7.49
C SER A 603 32.39 13.93 8.13
N VAL A 604 32.00 15.01 7.46
CA VAL A 604 32.01 16.38 8.01
C VAL A 604 30.71 16.76 8.70
N GLN A 605 29.66 15.97 8.50
CA GLN A 605 28.30 16.27 8.96
C GLN A 605 27.86 15.42 10.16
N LEU A 606 28.59 14.34 10.44
CA LEU A 606 28.30 13.36 11.49
C LEU A 606 29.45 13.33 12.50
N LYS A 607 29.12 12.98 13.74
CA LYS A 607 30.13 12.61 14.73
C LYS A 607 30.75 11.26 14.37
N GLU A 608 31.94 10.99 14.91
CA GLU A 608 32.67 9.74 14.66
C GLU A 608 31.83 8.50 14.94
N ASN A 609 31.19 8.44 16.10
CA ASN A 609 30.33 7.32 16.49
C ASN A 609 29.12 7.13 15.55
N GLU A 610 28.47 8.22 15.14
CA GLU A 610 27.33 8.20 14.20
C GLU A 610 27.77 7.72 12.82
N TRP A 611 28.90 8.24 12.33
CA TRP A 611 29.49 7.85 11.05
C TRP A 611 29.89 6.38 11.04
N MET A 612 30.54 5.91 12.11
CA MET A 612 30.99 4.54 12.26
C MET A 612 29.82 3.57 12.29
N ALA A 613 28.76 3.89 13.02
CA ALA A 613 27.55 3.07 13.06
C ALA A 613 26.85 3.02 11.69
N LEU A 614 26.85 4.12 10.93
CA LEU A 614 26.34 4.14 9.56
C LEU A 614 27.22 3.30 8.63
N ALA A 615 28.54 3.46 8.70
CA ALA A 615 29.49 2.72 7.88
C ALA A 615 29.36 1.21 8.14
N GLU A 616 29.30 0.79 9.40
CA GLU A 616 29.07 -0.61 9.79
C GLU A 616 27.77 -1.14 9.18
N ARG A 617 26.68 -0.37 9.26
CA ARG A 617 25.40 -0.76 8.67
C ARG A 617 25.47 -0.92 7.15
N LEU A 618 26.14 -0.04 6.43
CA LEU A 618 26.34 -0.18 4.99
C LEU A 618 27.25 -1.37 4.65
N CYS A 619 28.24 -1.67 5.50
CA CYS A 619 29.06 -2.88 5.38
C CYS A 619 28.23 -4.16 5.60
N ASP A 620 27.32 -4.17 6.57
CA ASP A 620 26.39 -5.27 6.82
C ASP A 620 25.49 -5.54 5.63
N LEU A 621 24.94 -4.48 5.04
CA LEU A 621 24.14 -4.58 3.83
C LEU A 621 24.90 -5.23 2.67
N SER A 622 26.20 -4.97 2.60
CA SER A 622 27.13 -5.50 1.61
C SER A 622 27.72 -6.86 1.98
N GLY A 623 27.35 -7.43 3.13
CA GLY A 623 27.86 -8.72 3.59
C GLY A 623 29.37 -8.75 3.88
N LEU A 624 29.98 -7.61 4.26
CA LEU A 624 31.40 -7.55 4.58
C LEU A 624 31.73 -8.26 5.90
N SER A 625 32.92 -8.84 5.98
CA SER A 625 33.43 -9.48 7.19
C SER A 625 33.75 -8.46 8.30
N LEU A 626 33.89 -8.93 9.54
CA LEU A 626 34.26 -8.09 10.68
C LEU A 626 35.57 -7.33 10.45
N THR A 627 36.59 -8.00 9.91
CA THR A 627 37.89 -7.37 9.64
C THR A 627 37.82 -6.28 8.57
N GLN A 628 36.94 -6.43 7.57
CA GLN A 628 36.70 -5.39 6.55
C GLN A 628 35.96 -4.20 7.13
N LYS A 629 35.00 -4.44 8.04
CA LYS A 629 34.29 -3.36 8.75
C LYS A 629 35.24 -2.51 9.59
N GLU A 630 36.16 -3.15 10.31
CA GLU A 630 37.20 -2.47 11.09
C GLU A 630 38.14 -1.65 10.19
N ALA A 631 38.50 -2.18 9.01
CA ALA A 631 39.33 -1.46 8.06
C ALA A 631 38.62 -0.23 7.47
N VAL A 632 37.33 -0.34 7.12
CA VAL A 632 36.50 0.79 6.66
C VAL A 632 36.37 1.85 7.75
N SER A 633 36.14 1.39 8.97
CA SER A 633 36.04 2.23 10.18
C SER A 633 37.31 3.06 10.42
N ALA A 634 38.49 2.47 10.23
CA ALA A 634 39.77 3.17 10.38
C ALA A 634 40.00 4.30 9.35
N GLU A 635 39.21 4.38 8.28
CA GLU A 635 39.29 5.47 7.30
C GLU A 635 38.54 6.74 7.72
N TYR A 636 37.77 6.73 8.83
CA TYR A 636 37.00 7.90 9.29
C TYR A 636 37.88 9.14 9.45
N SER A 637 38.89 9.07 10.31
CA SER A 637 39.75 10.22 10.64
C SER A 637 40.51 10.77 9.42
N ARG A 638 40.79 9.93 8.43
CA ARG A 638 41.41 10.35 7.16
C ARG A 638 40.39 11.02 6.25
N SER A 639 39.18 10.47 6.16
CA SER A 639 38.09 11.02 5.36
C SER A 639 37.66 12.38 5.88
N MET A 640 37.51 12.52 7.20
CA MET A 640 37.19 13.78 7.86
C MET A 640 38.25 14.85 7.58
N LYS A 641 39.54 14.53 7.75
CA LYS A 641 40.65 15.46 7.45
C LYS A 641 40.63 15.96 6.01
N ILE A 642 40.33 15.08 5.05
CA ILE A 642 40.28 15.44 3.63
C ILE A 642 39.04 16.28 3.33
N ALA A 643 37.88 15.88 3.85
CA ALA A 643 36.63 16.57 3.60
C ALA A 643 36.57 17.96 4.26
N CYS A 644 37.33 18.20 5.34
CA CYS A 644 37.51 19.52 5.94
C CYS A 644 38.47 20.45 5.16
N MET A 645 39.22 19.95 4.16
CA MET A 645 40.01 20.85 3.31
C MET A 645 39.04 21.64 2.42
N GLU A 646 39.07 22.98 2.52
CA GLU A 646 38.01 23.90 2.02
C GLU A 646 37.63 23.76 0.54
N ASP A 647 38.46 23.08 -0.27
CA ASP A 647 38.27 22.88 -1.71
C ASP A 647 37.61 21.54 -2.09
N GLU A 648 37.38 20.61 -1.16
CA GLU A 648 37.06 19.22 -1.50
C GLU A 648 35.56 18.91 -1.59
N LEU A 649 34.73 19.64 -0.83
CA LEU A 649 33.27 19.57 -0.87
C LEU A 649 32.72 20.89 -1.38
N ASP A 650 31.71 20.83 -2.26
CA ASP A 650 31.10 22.06 -2.77
C ASP A 650 30.43 22.84 -1.63
N GLN A 651 30.86 24.08 -1.42
CA GLN A 651 30.32 25.01 -0.43
C GLN A 651 28.99 25.62 -0.90
N VAL A 652 28.04 24.78 -1.32
CA VAL A 652 26.70 25.27 -1.63
C VAL A 652 25.99 25.62 -0.33
N ASP A 653 25.75 26.91 -0.11
CA ASP A 653 25.08 27.47 1.09
C ASP A 653 23.71 26.85 1.40
N ARG A 654 23.06 26.26 0.40
CA ARG A 654 21.73 25.66 0.52
C ARG A 654 21.71 24.31 -0.16
N ARG A 655 21.55 23.24 0.62
CA ARG A 655 21.30 21.89 0.10
C ARG A 655 19.92 21.45 0.55
N TYR A 656 19.11 21.00 -0.41
CA TYR A 656 17.72 20.62 -0.19
C TYR A 656 17.58 19.11 -0.08
N THR A 657 16.90 18.65 0.97
CA THR A 657 16.39 17.28 1.07
C THR A 657 14.92 17.27 0.70
N PHE A 658 14.56 16.57 -0.39
CA PHE A 658 13.19 16.31 -0.78
C PHE A 658 12.75 14.91 -0.35
N LEU A 659 11.83 14.85 0.61
CA LEU A 659 11.28 13.62 1.14
C LEU A 659 10.07 13.17 0.30
N LEU A 660 10.14 11.97 -0.24
CA LEU A 660 9.02 11.25 -0.86
C LEU A 660 8.55 10.16 0.10
N ILE A 661 7.51 10.46 0.88
CA ILE A 661 7.00 9.59 1.93
C ILE A 661 5.80 8.80 1.40
N CYS A 662 5.75 7.49 1.64
CA CYS A 662 4.56 6.70 1.31
C CYS A 662 3.33 7.19 2.12
N PRO A 663 2.11 7.07 1.58
CA PRO A 663 0.90 7.56 2.24
C PRO A 663 0.71 7.05 3.67
N ASP A 664 1.08 5.78 3.94
CA ASP A 664 0.95 5.14 5.25
C ASP A 664 1.83 5.78 6.33
N LEU A 665 2.90 6.46 5.93
CA LEU A 665 3.84 7.16 6.82
C LEU A 665 3.71 8.69 6.74
N ALA A 666 2.81 9.21 5.90
CA ALA A 666 2.70 10.64 5.65
C ALA A 666 2.21 11.43 6.87
N LEU A 667 1.56 10.78 7.84
CA LEU A 667 1.11 11.42 9.08
C LEU A 667 2.28 11.79 10.00
N ILE A 668 3.38 11.02 9.96
CA ILE A 668 4.59 11.32 10.75
C ILE A 668 5.25 12.58 10.16
N PRO A 669 5.66 13.56 10.99
CA PRO A 669 6.28 14.79 10.49
C PRO A 669 7.80 14.57 10.26
N TRP A 670 8.16 13.87 9.19
CA TRP A 670 9.55 13.49 8.87
C TRP A 670 10.55 14.66 8.76
N GLU A 671 10.07 15.88 8.51
CA GLU A 671 10.88 17.09 8.32
C GLU A 671 11.41 17.64 9.63
N VAL A 672 10.81 17.25 10.76
CA VAL A 672 11.18 17.70 12.10
C VAL A 672 11.91 16.63 12.90
N LEU A 673 12.45 15.61 12.23
CA LEU A 673 13.30 14.63 12.90
C LEU A 673 14.54 15.30 13.53
N PRO A 674 15.11 14.74 14.62
CA PRO A 674 16.31 15.28 15.26
C PRO A 674 17.47 15.52 14.29
N ASN A 675 17.68 14.64 13.31
CA ASN A 675 18.68 14.82 12.26
C ASN A 675 18.48 16.06 11.37
N PHE A 676 17.34 16.75 11.45
CA PHE A 676 17.08 17.98 10.73
C PHE A 676 17.06 19.24 11.60
N CYS A 677 17.36 19.14 12.91
CA CYS A 677 17.35 20.30 13.82
C CYS A 677 18.17 21.50 13.31
N ASP A 678 19.35 21.23 12.75
CA ASP A 678 20.25 22.27 12.21
C ASP A 678 20.11 22.46 10.68
N ARG A 679 19.14 21.79 10.05
CA ARG A 679 18.99 21.71 8.58
C ARG A 679 17.63 22.24 8.15
N ARG A 680 17.61 23.47 7.65
CA ARG A 680 16.35 24.21 7.36
C ARG A 680 15.72 23.88 6.00
N TYR A 681 16.44 23.21 5.11
CA TYR A 681 16.04 23.03 3.71
C TYR A 681 15.50 21.62 3.46
N VAL A 682 14.48 21.22 4.20
CA VAL A 682 13.80 19.93 4.05
C VAL A 682 12.39 20.17 3.56
N GLY A 683 11.98 19.48 2.49
CA GLY A 683 10.64 19.62 1.92
C GLY A 683 10.06 18.27 1.50
N ARG A 684 8.74 18.19 1.38
CA ARG A 684 8.07 17.00 0.85
C ARG A 684 7.78 17.13 -0.63
N ILE A 685 7.88 16.02 -1.34
CA ILE A 685 7.30 15.86 -2.67
C ILE A 685 6.33 14.67 -2.67
N ALA A 686 5.24 14.78 -3.41
CA ALA A 686 4.21 13.73 -3.44
C ALA A 686 4.55 12.60 -4.43
N SER A 687 5.35 12.88 -5.46
CA SER A 687 5.67 11.91 -6.52
C SER A 687 6.96 12.27 -7.24
N LEU A 688 7.86 11.31 -7.40
CA LEU A 688 9.08 11.48 -8.19
C LEU A 688 8.79 11.76 -9.67
N HIS A 689 7.78 11.09 -10.24
CA HIS A 689 7.36 11.30 -11.63
C HIS A 689 6.85 12.72 -11.88
N ALA A 690 6.01 13.23 -10.96
CA ALA A 690 5.51 14.59 -11.06
C ALA A 690 6.65 15.61 -10.87
N PHE A 691 7.53 15.34 -9.90
CA PHE A 691 8.69 16.19 -9.62
C PHE A 691 9.62 16.31 -10.83
N PHE A 692 10.02 15.20 -11.44
CA PHE A 692 10.87 15.24 -12.63
C PHE A 692 10.20 15.90 -13.84
N ARG A 693 8.88 15.75 -14.01
CA ARG A 693 8.15 16.49 -15.06
C ARG A 693 8.14 17.99 -14.80
N LEU A 694 8.01 18.40 -13.54
CA LEU A 694 8.09 19.81 -13.16
C LEU A 694 9.49 20.37 -13.43
N LEU A 695 10.54 19.66 -13.03
CA LEU A 695 11.93 20.06 -13.30
C LEU A 695 12.22 20.15 -14.80
N ASN A 696 11.78 19.18 -15.61
CA ASN A 696 11.95 19.25 -17.06
C ASN A 696 11.19 20.43 -17.69
N LYS A 697 10.05 20.82 -17.11
CA LYS A 697 9.28 21.97 -17.58
C LYS A 697 9.93 23.29 -17.14
N TYR A 698 10.52 23.33 -15.95
CA TYR A 698 11.07 24.53 -15.35
C TYR A 698 12.58 24.35 -15.14
N GLN A 699 13.38 24.79 -16.12
CA GLN A 699 14.85 24.71 -16.09
C GLN A 699 15.49 25.55 -14.96
N LYS A 700 14.72 26.41 -14.28
CA LYS A 700 15.18 27.26 -13.17
C LYS A 700 14.18 27.17 -12.01
N VAL A 701 14.70 27.22 -10.79
CA VAL A 701 13.89 27.40 -9.57
C VAL A 701 13.11 28.70 -9.71
N LEU A 702 11.77 28.59 -9.68
CA LEU A 702 10.87 29.74 -9.87
C LEU A 702 10.78 30.55 -8.58
N TYR A 703 11.02 31.85 -8.66
CA TYR A 703 10.72 32.80 -7.58
C TYR A 703 9.25 33.24 -7.69
N MET A 704 8.47 33.01 -6.63
CA MET A 704 7.08 33.45 -6.60
C MET A 704 7.00 34.87 -6.00
N LYS A 705 6.43 35.82 -6.75
CA LYS A 705 6.10 37.16 -6.22
C LYS A 705 4.81 37.06 -5.40
N VAL A 706 4.96 36.98 -4.08
CA VAL A 706 3.85 36.78 -3.13
C VAL A 706 2.77 37.87 -3.22
N SER A 707 3.12 39.09 -3.63
CA SER A 707 2.15 40.20 -3.74
C SER A 707 1.07 40.01 -4.81
N ASN A 708 1.25 39.06 -5.74
CA ASN A 708 0.24 38.71 -6.75
C ASN A 708 -0.43 37.36 -6.47
N SER A 709 -0.18 36.76 -5.30
CA SER A 709 -0.76 35.46 -4.95
C SER A 709 -2.24 35.59 -4.60
N ILE A 710 -3.06 34.67 -5.11
CA ILE A 710 -4.48 34.58 -4.76
C ILE A 710 -4.58 33.94 -3.37
N LEU A 711 -5.20 34.64 -2.42
CA LEU A 711 -5.45 34.15 -1.06
C LEU A 711 -6.95 33.95 -0.86
N ILE A 712 -7.34 32.74 -0.45
CA ILE A 712 -8.71 32.43 -0.07
C ILE A 712 -8.77 32.47 1.46
N LEU A 713 -9.32 33.55 2.01
CA LEU A 713 -9.53 33.70 3.47
C LEU A 713 -10.98 33.36 3.82
N ASN A 714 -11.16 32.37 4.68
CA ASN A 714 -12.40 32.07 5.41
C ASN A 714 -13.66 31.91 4.51
N TYR A 715 -13.74 30.79 3.80
CA TYR A 715 -14.84 30.47 2.86
C TYR A 715 -16.24 30.49 3.49
N CYS A 716 -16.34 30.27 4.81
CA CYS A 716 -17.62 30.28 5.55
C CYS A 716 -18.18 31.68 5.83
N LEU A 717 -17.43 32.76 5.59
CA LEU A 717 -17.94 34.14 5.73
C LEU A 717 -18.41 34.72 4.38
N LEU A 718 -18.23 33.99 3.28
CA LEU A 718 -18.57 34.43 1.91
C LEU A 718 -19.95 33.92 1.43
N PHE A 719 -20.61 33.06 2.20
CA PHE A 719 -21.99 32.58 2.00
C PHE A 719 -22.81 32.89 3.24
#